data_AF-A0A0A2VZ69-F1
#
_entry.id   AF-A0A0A2VZ69-F1
#
_cell.length_a   1.000
_cell.length_b   1.000
_cell.length_c   1.000
_cell.angle_alpha   90.00
_cell.angle_beta   90.00
_cell.angle_gamma   90.00
#
_symmetry.space_group_name_H-M   'P 1'
#
loop_
_entity.id
_entity.type
_entity.pdbx_description
1 polymer ?
#
loop_
_entity_poly.entity_id
_entity_poly.type
_entity_poly.pdbx_seq_one_letter_code
_entity_poly.pdbx_strand_id
1 'polypeptide(L)'
;MVNGQYNLIEDAALLTEGDKIAWVGPYSQRPDQPYDEEQDLHGKLVTPGLIDCHTHSVFGGNRSQEFEMRLNGATYADIAAAGGGIASTVKATRQASEAELLTSASRRIDALRKDGVTTLEVKSGYGLSFEDERKMLRVIRQLAQSLPLTIYSTCLAAHALPPEYKDRSDDFIANVCDRWLPDLHREGLVDAVDAFCEHLAFSVPQVERVFVKAHELGLPVKLHAEQLSLLHGAGLAARHNALSADHLEYLCEEDIRLMAEHGTTAVLLPGAFYFLRETQKPPVSLLRKHYVPMAISSDLNPGTSPVQSLRLMMNMACTLFGLTPEEALAGVTLNAARALGISEKTGTLEAGKEASFVAWEIDHPAELSYWLGGTLSKRGKLPLLISMPHPGTQLTPEVATGLTARAKKLEDTGWHIPKLYQPIREMGASILSANYSRYVVDLNRPSDDKPLYATATTGLYPDIFFDGEPLFEAGKSPDKQARADILTTIWQPYHQALAQELARLKETFGYALLWDAHSIKSVVPRLFDGRLPDLNFGTADGTSCAPSLSAELLQASEAFSGYSKVLNGRFKGGHITRHYGAPQQNIHAVQLEVAQDCYMDEESFAWSEEKGAQFQQDMKTILVIVPDGGMLFEAAGIADILMQANRLHAEALPEPRYRISIATTQPHHVVHGMSGLNLLADHRLADLDPNEPRDTIMVTGKGQSEPEGSAVVEWLCRAAPNTQRIASVCGGAMLLARAGLLDGRRATTHWRMLEEMQARWPQIKVEGGPLYIQDGPVWTSGGVSSGFDLTLALVEADYGFTLARDVAQDLVMYLHRPGGQLQFSRYHLRQAANTGPISQLQDWLLDNLADDLSVEKLAERVAMSPRNFTRVFTRETGVTPARYVEEARLAAARHHLEQSNDTLERVACASGFGTAINLRRVFERQLHLTPGEYRERFHCRKLA
;
A
#
# COMPACT_ATOMS: atom_id res chain seq x y z
N MET A 1 16.48 9.46 -0.33
CA MET A 1 16.24 10.78 -0.96
C MET A 1 17.59 11.41 -1.24
N VAL A 2 17.81 11.99 -2.42
CA VAL A 2 19.01 12.77 -2.75
C VAL A 2 18.54 14.13 -3.27
N ASN A 3 19.02 15.23 -2.67
CA ASN A 3 18.61 16.60 -3.02
C ASN A 3 17.08 16.83 -3.02
N GLY A 4 16.35 16.19 -2.10
CA GLY A 4 14.89 16.33 -2.03
C GLY A 4 14.09 15.49 -3.02
N GLN A 5 14.75 14.62 -3.79
CA GLN A 5 14.10 13.72 -4.75
C GLN A 5 14.19 12.25 -4.32
N TYR A 6 13.22 11.46 -4.76
CA TYR A 6 13.27 10.01 -4.63
C TYR A 6 14.54 9.48 -5.28
N ASN A 7 15.24 8.62 -4.54
CA ASN A 7 16.37 7.85 -5.05
C ASN A 7 16.10 6.40 -4.73
N LEU A 8 15.20 5.79 -5.50
CA LEU A 8 14.80 4.40 -5.31
C LEU A 8 15.92 3.49 -5.80
N ILE A 9 16.28 2.53 -4.97
CA ILE A 9 17.22 1.47 -5.30
C ILE A 9 16.38 0.20 -5.42
N GLU A 10 16.25 -0.31 -6.63
CA GLU A 10 15.56 -1.58 -6.89
C GLU A 10 16.42 -2.75 -6.42
N ASP A 11 15.75 -3.82 -5.96
CA ASP A 11 16.41 -5.03 -5.45
C ASP A 11 17.57 -4.69 -4.51
N ALA A 12 17.28 -3.97 -3.43
CA ALA A 12 18.29 -3.41 -2.55
C ALA A 12 18.62 -4.32 -1.36
N ALA A 13 19.84 -4.21 -0.84
CA ALA A 13 20.18 -4.65 0.51
C ALA A 13 20.58 -3.45 1.38
N LEU A 14 20.39 -3.59 2.69
CA LEU A 14 20.85 -2.66 3.70
C LEU A 14 21.56 -3.46 4.78
N LEU A 15 22.82 -3.13 5.01
CA LEU A 15 23.64 -3.76 6.04
C LEU A 15 23.74 -2.80 7.22
N THR A 16 23.49 -3.33 8.41
CA THR A 16 23.62 -2.59 9.67
C THR A 16 24.72 -3.20 10.53
N GLU A 17 25.48 -2.34 11.20
CA GLU A 17 26.43 -2.73 12.22
C GLU A 17 26.07 -1.98 13.51
N GLY A 18 25.58 -2.71 14.51
CA GLY A 18 25.04 -2.12 15.73
C GLY A 18 23.85 -1.19 15.44
N ASP A 19 23.97 0.08 15.82
CA ASP A 19 22.95 1.12 15.63
C ASP A 19 23.14 1.93 14.33
N LYS A 20 24.10 1.55 13.46
CA LYS A 20 24.43 2.28 12.23
C LYS A 20 24.18 1.48 10.97
N ILE A 21 23.90 2.19 9.89
CA ILE A 21 23.92 1.68 8.53
C ILE A 21 25.40 1.56 8.11
N ALA A 22 25.87 0.35 7.85
CA ALA A 22 27.20 0.11 7.33
C ALA A 22 27.23 0.29 5.80
N TRP A 23 26.17 -0.13 5.12
CA TRP A 23 26.06 -0.05 3.66
C TRP A 23 24.60 -0.09 3.20
N VAL A 24 24.31 0.54 2.06
CA VAL A 24 23.01 0.47 1.38
C VAL A 24 23.23 0.57 -0.13
N GLY A 25 22.57 -0.30 -0.90
CA GLY A 25 22.77 -0.36 -2.35
C GLY A 25 22.05 -1.55 -2.99
N PRO A 26 22.24 -1.75 -4.32
CA PRO A 26 21.68 -2.90 -5.03
C PRO A 26 22.21 -4.22 -4.46
N TYR A 27 21.34 -5.19 -4.19
CA TYR A 27 21.63 -6.48 -3.56
C TYR A 27 22.79 -7.24 -4.23
N SER A 28 22.91 -7.13 -5.55
CA SER A 28 24.02 -7.69 -6.35
C SER A 28 25.40 -7.08 -6.07
N GLN A 29 25.45 -5.88 -5.48
CA GLN A 29 26.67 -5.16 -5.10
C GLN A 29 26.95 -5.22 -3.60
N ARG A 30 26.19 -6.02 -2.85
CA ARG A 30 26.40 -6.13 -1.40
C ARG A 30 27.83 -6.60 -1.10
N PRO A 31 28.49 -6.04 -0.07
CA PRO A 31 29.79 -6.54 0.36
C PRO A 31 29.72 -8.01 0.75
N ASP A 32 30.65 -8.83 0.26
CA ASP A 32 30.78 -10.24 0.63
C ASP A 32 31.46 -10.35 2.01
N GLN A 33 30.64 -10.21 3.07
CA GLN A 33 31.06 -10.30 4.45
C GLN A 33 30.08 -11.18 5.24
N PRO A 34 30.51 -11.86 6.32
CA PRO A 34 29.58 -12.61 7.16
C PRO A 34 28.65 -11.65 7.92
N TYR A 35 27.40 -12.07 8.13
CA TYR A 35 26.38 -11.34 8.89
C TYR A 35 25.88 -12.22 10.04
N ASP A 36 25.54 -11.63 11.18
CA ASP A 36 24.97 -12.36 12.33
C ASP A 36 23.51 -12.78 12.06
N GLU A 37 22.75 -11.91 11.39
CA GLU A 37 21.34 -12.12 11.04
C GLU A 37 21.07 -11.59 9.62
N GLU A 38 20.20 -12.27 8.88
CA GLU A 38 19.69 -11.83 7.58
C GLU A 38 18.16 -11.90 7.61
N GLN A 39 17.52 -10.82 7.15
CA GLN A 39 16.07 -10.72 7.08
C GLN A 39 15.64 -10.31 5.68
N ASP A 40 14.98 -11.23 4.96
CA ASP A 40 14.30 -10.89 3.72
C ASP A 40 13.05 -10.06 4.01
N LEU A 41 12.97 -8.88 3.40
CA LEU A 41 11.82 -7.98 3.53
C LEU A 41 10.71 -8.28 2.52
N HIS A 42 10.92 -9.25 1.62
CA HIS A 42 10.00 -9.73 0.59
C HIS A 42 9.53 -8.60 -0.34
N GLY A 43 10.49 -7.83 -0.85
CA GLY A 43 10.23 -6.73 -1.78
C GLY A 43 9.54 -5.50 -1.18
N LYS A 44 9.33 -5.44 0.14
CA LYS A 44 8.76 -4.25 0.81
C LYS A 44 9.62 -3.02 0.54
N LEU A 45 8.95 -1.89 0.28
CA LEU A 45 9.61 -0.59 0.17
C LEU A 45 10.21 -0.19 1.52
N VAL A 46 11.49 0.19 1.55
CA VAL A 46 12.16 0.70 2.75
C VAL A 46 12.42 2.20 2.62
N THR A 47 12.03 2.98 3.62
CA THR A 47 12.36 4.41 3.73
C THR A 47 13.13 4.68 5.01
N PRO A 48 13.81 5.84 5.15
CA PRO A 48 14.17 6.35 6.46
C PRO A 48 12.95 6.38 7.38
N GLY A 49 13.18 6.18 8.67
CA GLY A 49 12.14 6.36 9.67
C GLY A 49 11.59 7.79 9.62
N LEU A 50 10.27 7.93 9.79
CA LEU A 50 9.65 9.25 9.72
C LEU A 50 10.01 10.06 10.97
N ILE A 51 10.12 11.38 10.80
CA ILE A 51 10.52 12.32 11.84
C ILE A 51 9.40 13.34 12.02
N ASP A 52 8.82 13.39 13.22
CA ASP A 52 7.85 14.41 13.60
C ASP A 52 8.58 15.49 14.41
N CYS A 53 9.00 16.56 13.73
CA CYS A 53 9.92 17.58 14.24
C CYS A 53 9.29 18.71 15.09
N HIS A 54 8.00 18.62 15.36
CA HIS A 54 7.24 19.62 16.11
C HIS A 54 5.99 18.98 16.74
N THR A 55 6.02 18.72 18.05
CA THR A 55 4.82 18.29 18.80
C THR A 55 4.74 18.86 20.22
N HIS A 56 3.54 18.90 20.77
CA HIS A 56 3.25 19.21 22.17
C HIS A 56 2.57 18.00 22.82
N SER A 57 3.16 16.81 22.68
CA SER A 57 2.49 15.54 23.02
C SER A 57 2.35 15.27 24.53
N VAL A 58 3.06 16.02 25.38
CA VAL A 58 2.94 15.98 26.84
C VAL A 58 1.99 17.09 27.31
N PHE A 59 0.79 16.71 27.76
CA PHE A 59 -0.20 17.62 28.32
C PHE A 59 -1.22 16.84 29.18
N GLY A 60 -1.83 17.55 30.12
CA GLY A 60 -2.97 17.06 30.91
C GLY A 60 -4.31 17.44 30.29
N GLY A 61 -5.34 16.63 30.56
CA GLY A 61 -6.72 16.92 30.16
C GLY A 61 -7.01 16.68 28.66
N ASN A 62 -8.10 17.29 28.20
CA ASN A 62 -8.65 17.18 26.85
C ASN A 62 -9.51 18.41 26.54
N ARG A 63 -9.49 18.93 25.31
CA ARG A 63 -10.28 20.10 24.87
C ARG A 63 -11.46 19.75 23.96
N SER A 64 -11.87 18.48 23.88
CA SER A 64 -13.02 18.06 23.06
C SER A 64 -14.33 18.74 23.44
N GLN A 65 -14.53 19.07 24.72
CA GLN A 65 -15.72 19.82 25.16
C GLN A 65 -15.73 21.25 24.62
N GLU A 66 -14.57 21.92 24.59
CA GLU A 66 -14.45 23.23 23.97
C GLU A 66 -14.73 23.17 22.46
N PHE A 67 -14.23 22.14 21.79
CA PHE A 67 -14.52 21.91 20.37
C PHE A 67 -16.03 21.74 20.13
N GLU A 68 -16.72 20.97 20.96
CA GLU A 68 -18.17 20.82 20.93
C GLU A 68 -18.90 22.16 21.17
N MET A 69 -18.48 22.94 22.15
CA MET A 69 -19.05 24.27 22.42
C MET A 69 -18.91 25.21 21.22
N ARG A 70 -17.72 25.25 20.59
CA ARG A 70 -17.47 26.04 19.37
C ARG A 70 -18.43 25.65 18.24
N LEU A 71 -18.59 24.35 18.00
CA LEU A 71 -19.48 23.85 16.95
C LEU A 71 -20.97 24.13 17.24
N ASN A 72 -21.34 24.24 18.51
CA ASN A 72 -22.68 24.65 18.94
C ASN A 72 -22.88 26.18 18.99
N GLY A 73 -21.91 26.97 18.53
CA GLY A 73 -22.02 28.42 18.37
C GLY A 73 -21.60 29.25 19.57
N ALA A 74 -20.91 28.67 20.57
CA ALA A 74 -20.34 29.44 21.68
C ALA A 74 -19.28 30.43 21.18
N THR A 75 -19.29 31.66 21.68
CA THR A 75 -18.28 32.65 21.33
C THR A 75 -16.95 32.35 22.04
N TYR A 76 -15.85 32.93 21.57
CA TYR A 76 -14.56 32.83 22.26
C TYR A 76 -14.63 33.35 23.71
N ALA A 77 -15.44 34.39 23.95
CA ALA A 77 -15.67 34.93 25.29
C ALA A 77 -16.40 33.93 26.19
N ASP A 78 -17.41 33.21 25.68
CA ASP A 78 -18.14 32.18 26.43
C ASP A 78 -17.22 31.01 26.81
N ILE A 79 -16.36 30.60 25.87
CA ILE A 79 -15.38 29.53 26.08
C ILE A 79 -14.33 29.95 27.11
N ALA A 80 -13.80 31.17 27.00
CA ALA A 80 -12.85 31.70 27.97
C ALA A 80 -13.48 31.84 29.37
N ALA A 81 -14.73 32.29 29.45
CA ALA A 81 -15.50 32.38 30.70
C ALA A 81 -15.75 31.01 31.34
N ALA A 82 -15.92 29.97 30.52
CA ALA A 82 -16.00 28.57 30.98
C ALA A 82 -14.63 27.96 31.35
N GLY A 83 -13.54 28.72 31.26
CA GLY A 83 -12.19 28.26 31.56
C GLY A 83 -11.55 27.42 30.45
N GLY A 84 -12.01 27.58 29.20
CA GLY A 84 -11.43 26.97 28.00
C GLY A 84 -10.12 27.63 27.55
N GLY A 85 -9.65 27.30 26.35
CA GLY A 85 -8.41 27.86 25.82
C GLY A 85 -7.14 27.14 26.31
N ILE A 86 -5.98 27.73 26.02
CA ILE A 86 -4.69 27.21 26.52
C ILE A 86 -4.64 27.14 28.05
N ALA A 87 -5.30 28.08 28.74
CA ALA A 87 -5.40 28.09 30.20
C ALA A 87 -6.00 26.80 30.79
N SER A 88 -6.96 26.18 30.08
CA SER A 88 -7.54 24.90 30.46
C SER A 88 -6.49 23.77 30.47
N THR A 89 -5.68 23.71 29.41
CA THR A 89 -4.60 22.72 29.28
C THR A 89 -3.50 22.98 30.29
N VAL A 90 -3.14 24.24 30.53
CA VAL A 90 -2.17 24.62 31.56
C VAL A 90 -2.63 24.14 32.92
N LYS A 91 -3.87 24.45 33.31
CA LYS A 91 -4.43 23.99 34.59
C LYS A 91 -4.39 22.47 34.73
N ALA A 92 -4.84 21.73 33.71
CA ALA A 92 -4.86 20.28 33.73
C ALA A 92 -3.44 19.68 33.77
N THR A 93 -2.48 20.28 33.07
CA THR A 93 -1.07 19.85 33.06
C THR A 93 -0.38 20.13 34.39
N ARG A 94 -0.63 21.28 35.02
CA ARG A 94 -0.14 21.60 36.37
C ARG A 94 -0.69 20.61 37.41
N GLN A 95 -1.97 20.24 37.31
CA GLN A 95 -2.63 19.31 38.24
C GLN A 95 -2.19 17.85 38.05
N ALA A 96 -1.88 17.43 36.83
CA ALA A 96 -1.44 16.07 36.56
C ALA A 96 -0.04 15.78 37.15
N SER A 97 0.12 14.57 37.67
CA SER A 97 1.40 14.01 38.10
C SER A 97 2.28 13.65 36.88
N GLU A 98 3.60 13.51 37.10
CA GLU A 98 4.52 13.02 36.05
C GLU A 98 4.07 11.67 35.48
N ALA A 99 3.62 10.75 36.33
CA ALA A 99 3.17 9.42 35.91
C ALA A 99 1.91 9.44 35.03
N GLU A 100 0.96 10.33 35.32
CA GLU A 100 -0.25 10.51 34.50
C GLU A 100 0.09 11.15 33.14
N LEU A 101 0.98 12.14 33.14
CA LEU A 101 1.47 12.78 31.92
C LEU A 101 2.23 11.78 31.06
N LEU A 102 3.14 10.99 31.65
CA LEU A 102 3.89 9.92 30.99
C LEU A 102 2.92 8.92 30.35
N THR A 103 1.99 8.36 31.14
CA THR A 103 1.04 7.34 30.67
C THR A 103 0.20 7.86 29.50
N SER A 104 -0.32 9.08 29.59
CA SER A 104 -1.18 9.65 28.55
C SER A 104 -0.38 10.00 27.28
N ALA A 105 0.83 10.53 27.42
CA ALA A 105 1.71 10.85 26.30
C ALA A 105 2.20 9.59 25.58
N SER A 106 2.59 8.54 26.30
CA SER A 106 3.01 7.26 25.70
C SER A 106 1.93 6.67 24.79
N ARG A 107 0.65 6.77 25.16
CA ARG A 107 -0.45 6.30 24.31
C ARG A 107 -0.57 7.08 23.01
N ARG A 108 -0.41 8.41 23.06
CA ARG A 108 -0.46 9.27 21.87
C ARG A 108 0.74 9.01 20.96
N ILE A 109 1.93 8.88 21.54
CA ILE A 109 3.18 8.66 20.82
C ILE A 109 3.22 7.26 20.17
N ASP A 110 2.66 6.22 20.81
CA ASP A 110 2.60 4.89 20.21
C ASP A 110 1.77 4.86 18.91
N ALA A 111 0.77 5.74 18.76
CA ALA A 111 0.06 5.90 17.50
C ALA A 111 0.98 6.46 16.40
N LEU A 112 1.79 7.49 16.70
CA LEU A 112 2.78 8.02 15.76
C LEU A 112 3.85 6.98 15.41
N ARG A 113 4.32 6.21 16.40
CA ARG A 113 5.27 5.09 16.18
C ARG A 113 4.71 4.06 15.21
N LYS A 114 3.46 3.65 15.42
CA LYS A 114 2.76 2.73 14.51
C LYS A 114 2.55 3.32 13.12
N ASP A 115 2.54 4.64 13.00
CA ASP A 115 2.46 5.38 11.75
C ASP A 115 3.81 5.54 11.03
N GLY A 116 4.89 4.95 11.57
CA GLY A 116 6.23 4.94 11.01
C GLY A 116 7.18 6.01 11.56
N VAL A 117 6.78 6.75 12.59
CA VAL A 117 7.66 7.72 13.26
C VAL A 117 8.70 6.99 14.10
N THR A 118 9.97 7.31 13.90
CA THR A 118 11.11 6.79 14.68
C THR A 118 11.78 7.87 15.52
N THR A 119 11.63 9.14 15.11
CA THR A 119 12.22 10.30 15.79
C THR A 119 11.14 11.35 16.03
N LEU A 120 11.08 11.88 17.25
CA LEU A 120 10.03 12.80 17.68
C LEU A 120 10.64 13.97 18.44
N GLU A 121 10.20 15.18 18.14
CA GLU A 121 10.40 16.34 19.01
C GLU A 121 9.18 16.54 19.90
N VAL A 122 9.40 16.79 21.19
CA VAL A 122 8.34 17.09 22.15
C VAL A 122 8.68 18.37 22.91
N LYS A 123 7.74 19.30 22.89
CA LYS A 123 7.84 20.60 23.56
C LYS A 123 7.21 20.59 24.94
N SER A 124 7.73 21.43 25.83
CA SER A 124 7.06 21.83 27.06
C SER A 124 6.02 22.95 26.77
N GLY A 125 5.77 23.90 27.68
CA GLY A 125 4.94 25.08 27.40
C GLY A 125 3.49 25.02 27.85
N TYR A 126 3.06 23.92 28.47
CA TYR A 126 1.79 23.86 29.22
C TYR A 126 1.99 23.95 30.75
N GLY A 127 3.21 24.23 31.21
CA GLY A 127 3.48 24.49 32.62
C GLY A 127 3.39 25.98 32.94
N LEU A 128 4.07 26.83 32.18
CA LEU A 128 4.17 28.28 32.38
C LEU A 128 4.61 28.66 33.81
N SER A 129 5.34 27.77 34.47
CA SER A 129 5.92 27.89 35.80
C SER A 129 7.21 27.07 35.82
N PHE A 130 8.21 27.44 36.62
CA PHE A 130 9.47 26.68 36.65
C PHE A 130 9.24 25.19 36.96
N GLU A 131 8.48 24.89 38.02
CA GLU A 131 8.25 23.51 38.46
C GLU A 131 7.50 22.69 37.42
N ASP A 132 6.50 23.28 36.75
CA ASP A 132 5.69 22.54 35.79
C ASP A 132 6.38 22.39 34.42
N GLU A 133 7.15 23.39 33.98
CA GLU A 133 8.01 23.24 32.78
C GLU A 133 9.07 22.16 33.01
N ARG A 134 9.72 22.18 34.18
CA ARG A 134 10.67 21.13 34.60
C ARG A 134 10.02 19.75 34.63
N LYS A 135 8.81 19.65 35.20
CA LYS A 135 8.01 18.42 35.26
C LYS A 135 7.74 17.86 33.86
N MET A 136 7.30 18.70 32.93
CA MET A 136 7.07 18.28 31.54
C MET A 136 8.36 17.79 30.87
N LEU A 137 9.46 18.53 31.01
CA LEU A 137 10.74 18.13 30.40
C LEU A 137 11.29 16.82 30.99
N ARG A 138 11.07 16.56 32.29
CA ARG A 138 11.38 15.26 32.90
C ARG A 138 10.54 14.13 32.33
N VAL A 139 9.24 14.36 32.12
CA VAL A 139 8.37 13.39 31.44
C VAL A 139 8.87 13.11 30.03
N ILE A 140 9.31 14.14 29.28
CA ILE A 140 9.89 13.97 27.95
C ILE A 140 11.14 13.09 28.00
N ARG A 141 12.03 13.28 28.99
CA ARG A 141 13.19 12.40 29.19
C ARG A 141 12.81 10.97 29.58
N GLN A 142 11.76 10.79 30.38
CA GLN A 142 11.24 9.45 30.71
C GLN A 142 10.64 8.75 29.48
N LEU A 143 9.97 9.49 28.59
CA LEU A 143 9.48 8.96 27.31
C LEU A 143 10.64 8.47 26.44
N ALA A 144 11.71 9.27 26.33
CA ALA A 144 12.90 8.92 25.57
C ALA A 144 13.59 7.63 26.07
N GLN A 145 13.48 7.34 27.37
CA GLN A 145 14.06 6.13 27.98
C GLN A 145 13.15 4.90 27.88
N SER A 146 11.83 5.10 27.79
CA SER A 146 10.83 4.02 27.90
C SER A 146 10.28 3.56 26.55
N LEU A 147 10.39 4.37 25.51
CA LEU A 147 9.89 4.06 24.17
C LEU A 147 11.05 3.74 23.22
N PRO A 148 10.86 2.84 22.25
CA PRO A 148 11.86 2.55 21.22
C PRO A 148 11.83 3.65 20.14
N LEU A 149 12.06 4.90 20.54
CA LEU A 149 12.04 6.11 19.72
C LEU A 149 13.16 7.05 20.16
N THR A 150 13.72 7.78 19.20
CA THR A 150 14.60 8.92 19.52
C THR A 150 13.74 10.15 19.81
N ILE A 151 13.80 10.67 21.05
CA ILE A 151 12.96 11.81 21.47
C ILE A 151 13.82 13.01 21.89
N TYR A 152 13.60 14.15 21.24
CA TYR A 152 14.22 15.44 21.55
C TYR A 152 13.29 16.32 22.38
N SER A 153 13.83 16.98 23.40
CA SER A 153 13.09 17.89 24.26
C SER A 153 13.34 19.36 23.90
N THR A 154 12.26 20.10 23.67
CA THR A 154 12.32 21.54 23.39
C THR A 154 11.67 22.31 24.55
N CYS A 155 12.39 23.25 25.15
CA CYS A 155 11.83 24.12 26.18
C CYS A 155 11.03 25.24 25.52
N LEU A 156 9.71 25.26 25.75
CA LEU A 156 8.78 26.27 25.27
C LEU A 156 8.14 27.03 26.43
N ALA A 157 8.93 27.47 27.41
CA ALA A 157 8.39 28.23 28.55
C ALA A 157 7.71 29.54 28.11
N ALA A 158 8.18 30.14 27.00
CA ALA A 158 7.58 31.30 26.36
C ALA A 158 6.45 30.92 25.36
N HIS A 159 5.53 30.05 25.77
CA HIS A 159 4.36 29.66 24.97
C HIS A 159 3.21 30.67 25.07
N ALA A 160 2.90 31.09 26.30
CA ALA A 160 1.84 32.06 26.59
C ALA A 160 2.11 32.75 27.93
N LEU A 161 1.47 33.90 28.16
CA LEU A 161 1.56 34.60 29.42
C LEU A 161 0.62 33.96 30.46
N PRO A 162 1.12 33.38 31.56
CA PRO A 162 0.24 32.79 32.56
C PRO A 162 -0.52 33.88 33.36
N PRO A 163 -1.69 33.56 33.93
CA PRO A 163 -2.53 34.55 34.64
C PRO A 163 -1.81 35.28 35.77
N GLU A 164 -0.85 34.63 36.43
CA GLU A 164 -0.09 35.21 37.54
C GLU A 164 0.83 36.36 37.09
N TYR A 165 1.17 36.43 35.79
CA TYR A 165 2.02 37.45 35.18
C TYR A 165 1.23 38.41 34.27
N LYS A 166 -0.09 38.50 34.44
CA LYS A 166 -0.91 39.48 33.70
C LYS A 166 -0.28 40.88 33.79
N ASP A 167 -0.16 41.54 32.64
CA ASP A 167 0.45 42.87 32.46
C ASP A 167 1.94 42.96 32.88
N ARG A 168 2.61 41.81 33.06
CA ARG A 168 4.02 41.70 33.48
C ARG A 168 4.78 40.69 32.61
N SER A 169 4.59 40.75 31.29
CA SER A 169 5.23 39.82 30.35
C SER A 169 6.76 39.95 30.33
N ASP A 170 7.31 41.15 30.55
CA ASP A 170 8.75 41.34 30.65
C ASP A 170 9.37 40.71 31.90
N ASP A 171 8.66 40.74 33.03
CA ASP A 171 9.09 40.05 34.26
C ASP A 171 9.07 38.53 34.08
N PHE A 172 8.06 38.02 33.36
CA PHE A 172 7.98 36.60 33.02
C PHE A 172 9.16 36.18 32.14
N ILE A 173 9.43 36.92 31.07
CA ILE A 173 10.55 36.65 30.16
C ILE A 173 11.89 36.78 30.87
N ALA A 174 12.05 37.76 31.76
CA ALA A 174 13.25 37.87 32.61
C ALA A 174 13.46 36.61 33.46
N ASN A 175 12.41 36.08 34.10
CA ASN A 175 12.52 34.83 34.87
C ASN A 175 12.87 33.62 34.01
N VAL A 176 12.26 33.52 32.82
CA VAL A 176 12.56 32.45 31.85
C VAL A 176 14.04 32.49 31.46
N CYS A 177 14.57 33.67 31.13
CA CYS A 177 15.94 33.84 30.67
C CYS A 177 16.97 33.72 31.82
N ASP A 178 16.74 34.41 32.93
CA ASP A 178 17.77 34.61 33.95
C ASP A 178 17.82 33.48 34.98
N ARG A 179 16.75 32.67 35.07
CA ARG A 179 16.65 31.58 36.04
C ARG A 179 16.27 30.25 35.41
N TRP A 180 15.13 30.18 34.70
CA TRP A 180 14.56 28.88 34.34
C TRP A 180 15.41 28.15 33.29
N LEU A 181 15.71 28.80 32.17
CA LEU A 181 16.50 28.19 31.10
C LEU A 181 17.90 27.74 31.58
N PRO A 182 18.69 28.55 32.32
CA PRO A 182 19.97 28.11 32.88
C PRO A 182 19.85 26.89 33.80
N ASP A 183 18.83 26.83 34.65
CA ASP A 183 18.64 25.73 35.60
C ASP A 183 18.18 24.45 34.89
N LEU A 184 17.22 24.56 33.96
CA LEU A 184 16.73 23.43 33.15
C LEU A 184 17.83 22.86 32.24
N HIS A 185 18.66 23.72 31.65
CA HIS A 185 19.82 23.30 30.86
C HIS A 185 20.85 22.56 31.72
N ARG A 186 21.16 23.07 32.93
CA ARG A 186 22.08 22.42 33.86
C ARG A 186 21.61 21.02 34.29
N GLU A 187 20.30 20.79 34.30
CA GLU A 187 19.72 19.47 34.56
C GLU A 187 19.72 18.52 33.33
N GLY A 188 20.21 18.96 32.17
CA GLY A 188 20.24 18.15 30.93
C GLY A 188 18.85 17.93 30.31
N LEU A 189 17.88 18.78 30.64
CA LEU A 189 16.49 18.60 30.26
C LEU A 189 16.11 19.23 28.91
N VAL A 190 17.00 20.00 28.28
CA VAL A 190 16.68 20.84 27.12
C VAL A 190 17.66 20.57 25.98
N ASP A 191 17.15 20.15 24.82
CA ASP A 191 17.91 20.01 23.57
C ASP A 191 17.81 21.26 22.68
N ALA A 192 16.67 21.97 22.72
CA ALA A 192 16.45 23.22 22.00
C ALA A 192 15.53 24.17 22.79
N VAL A 193 15.54 25.46 22.43
CA VAL A 193 14.65 26.49 23.01
C VAL A 193 13.70 27.03 21.95
N ASP A 194 12.43 27.21 22.32
CA ASP A 194 11.37 27.70 21.44
C ASP A 194 10.57 28.80 22.15
N ALA A 195 9.85 29.59 21.36
CA ALA A 195 8.97 30.65 21.83
C ALA A 195 7.80 30.85 20.87
N PHE A 196 6.72 31.45 21.36
CA PHE A 196 5.59 31.84 20.51
C PHE A 196 5.60 33.35 20.24
N CYS A 197 6.05 33.73 19.04
CA CYS A 197 6.12 35.11 18.59
C CYS A 197 4.81 35.51 17.89
N GLU A 198 3.87 36.06 18.66
CA GLU A 198 2.55 36.44 18.16
C GLU A 198 1.95 37.57 19.01
N HIS A 199 1.05 38.37 18.43
CA HIS A 199 0.46 39.54 19.08
C HIS A 199 -0.29 39.21 20.39
N LEU A 200 -0.72 37.95 20.55
CA LEU A 200 -1.40 37.42 21.73
C LEU A 200 -0.49 36.66 22.71
N ALA A 201 0.80 36.51 22.38
CA ALA A 201 1.80 35.82 23.18
C ALA A 201 2.97 36.76 23.51
N PHE A 202 4.11 36.64 22.82
CA PHE A 202 5.30 37.45 23.06
C PHE A 202 5.74 38.25 21.83
N SER A 203 6.27 39.45 22.09
CA SER A 203 6.77 40.35 21.04
C SER A 203 8.17 39.96 20.55
N VAL A 204 8.56 40.43 19.36
CA VAL A 204 9.89 40.20 18.77
C VAL A 204 11.04 40.53 19.75
N PRO A 205 11.07 41.69 20.45
CA PRO A 205 12.15 41.98 21.41
C PRO A 205 12.17 41.04 22.61
N GLN A 206 11.02 40.53 23.05
CA GLN A 206 10.94 39.57 24.15
C GLN A 206 11.48 38.21 23.73
N VAL A 207 11.15 37.76 22.52
CA VAL A 207 11.66 36.52 21.94
C VAL A 207 13.16 36.61 21.68
N GLU A 208 13.65 37.75 21.19
CA GLU A 208 15.09 37.99 20.98
C GLU A 208 15.89 37.81 22.28
N ARG A 209 15.36 38.27 23.43
CA ARG A 209 16.00 38.03 24.75
C ARG A 209 16.13 36.55 25.09
N VAL A 210 15.09 35.75 24.76
CA VAL A 210 15.10 34.30 24.96
C VAL A 210 16.16 33.65 24.07
N PHE A 211 16.27 34.06 22.81
CA PHE A 211 17.27 33.53 21.87
C PHE A 211 18.69 33.90 22.25
N VAL A 212 18.94 35.15 22.65
CA VAL A 212 20.26 35.56 23.18
C VAL A 212 20.65 34.67 24.36
N LYS A 213 19.74 34.43 25.30
CA LYS A 213 20.02 33.54 26.44
C LYS A 213 20.27 32.09 26.01
N ALA A 214 19.50 31.56 25.07
CA ALA A 214 19.70 30.21 24.56
C ALA A 214 21.10 30.05 23.92
N HIS A 215 21.55 31.04 23.14
CA HIS A 215 22.89 31.04 22.56
C HIS A 215 24.00 31.15 23.61
N GLU A 216 23.82 31.95 24.67
CA GLU A 216 24.76 31.99 25.80
C GLU A 216 24.93 30.62 26.47
N LEU A 217 23.89 29.78 26.44
CA LEU A 217 23.90 28.41 26.95
C LEU A 217 24.33 27.37 25.91
N GLY A 218 24.64 27.77 24.67
CA GLY A 218 24.99 26.86 23.58
C GLY A 218 23.82 26.00 23.08
N LEU A 219 22.57 26.42 23.33
CA LEU A 219 21.37 25.73 22.89
C LEU A 219 20.90 26.27 21.52
N PRO A 220 20.50 25.38 20.58
CA PRO A 220 19.84 25.80 19.35
C PRO A 220 18.44 26.36 19.63
N VAL A 221 17.97 27.22 18.74
CA VAL A 221 16.67 27.89 18.86
C VAL A 221 15.72 27.53 17.71
N LYS A 222 14.42 27.60 17.99
CA LYS A 222 13.30 27.39 17.07
C LYS A 222 12.22 28.44 17.37
N LEU A 223 11.25 28.62 16.48
CA LEU A 223 10.20 29.61 16.71
C LEU A 223 8.85 29.23 16.10
N HIS A 224 7.77 29.37 16.88
CA HIS A 224 6.43 29.53 16.32
C HIS A 224 6.27 30.97 15.84
N ALA A 225 6.13 31.16 14.52
CA ALA A 225 6.13 32.47 13.89
C ALA A 225 5.08 32.60 12.79
N GLU A 226 4.55 33.80 12.65
CA GLU A 226 3.64 34.19 11.56
C GLU A 226 2.40 33.30 11.40
N GLN A 227 1.92 32.71 12.49
CA GLN A 227 0.74 31.83 12.46
C GLN A 227 -0.54 32.62 12.21
N LEU A 228 -0.71 33.76 12.90
CA LEU A 228 -1.95 34.54 12.89
C LEU A 228 -1.74 35.96 12.38
N SER A 229 -0.54 36.50 12.48
CA SER A 229 -0.19 37.82 11.95
C SER A 229 1.29 37.93 11.56
N LEU A 230 1.63 38.91 10.73
CA LEU A 230 3.02 39.19 10.34
C LEU A 230 3.70 40.10 11.38
N LEU A 231 4.68 39.56 12.12
CA LEU A 231 5.50 40.29 13.09
C LEU A 231 7.00 40.28 12.76
N HIS A 232 7.44 39.56 11.73
CA HIS A 232 8.86 39.33 11.39
C HIS A 232 9.63 38.49 12.42
N GLY A 233 8.93 37.62 13.16
CA GLY A 233 9.51 36.57 13.98
C GLY A 233 10.31 35.56 13.16
N ALA A 234 9.85 35.17 11.96
CA ALA A 234 10.61 34.28 11.08
C ALA A 234 11.96 34.89 10.64
N GLY A 235 11.97 36.20 10.35
CA GLY A 235 13.21 36.95 10.07
C GLY A 235 14.12 37.05 11.29
N LEU A 236 13.57 37.21 12.50
CA LEU A 236 14.34 37.13 13.75
C LEU A 236 14.99 35.74 13.91
N ALA A 237 14.20 34.66 13.75
CA ALA A 237 14.68 33.29 13.85
C ALA A 237 15.83 33.02 12.88
N ALA A 238 15.70 33.46 11.62
CA ALA A 238 16.77 33.35 10.62
C ALA A 238 18.06 34.05 11.08
N ARG A 239 18.00 35.32 11.52
CA ARG A 239 19.19 36.07 11.98
C ARG A 239 19.89 35.44 13.19
N HIS A 240 19.15 34.66 13.99
CA HIS A 240 19.68 33.88 15.10
C HIS A 240 20.13 32.46 14.71
N ASN A 241 20.17 32.14 13.41
CA ASN A 241 20.48 30.80 12.91
C ASN A 241 19.61 29.71 13.56
N ALA A 242 18.32 30.01 13.76
CA ALA A 242 17.36 29.05 14.26
C ALA A 242 17.30 27.82 13.35
N LEU A 243 17.10 26.64 13.96
CA LEU A 243 16.94 25.39 13.23
C LEU A 243 15.69 25.44 12.32
N SER A 244 14.61 26.00 12.86
CA SER A 244 13.36 26.19 12.13
C SER A 244 12.54 27.39 12.59
N ALA A 245 11.67 27.84 11.68
CA ALA A 245 10.51 28.64 11.99
C ALA A 245 9.25 27.88 11.54
N ASP A 246 8.23 27.86 12.39
CA ASP A 246 7.11 26.93 12.34
C ASP A 246 5.79 27.70 12.18
N HIS A 247 4.77 27.09 11.54
CA HIS A 247 3.49 27.69 11.09
C HIS A 247 3.57 28.43 9.76
N LEU A 248 3.96 29.72 9.78
CA LEU A 248 4.31 30.53 8.60
C LEU A 248 3.17 30.91 7.64
N GLU A 249 1.91 30.89 8.07
CA GLU A 249 0.76 31.31 7.25
C GLU A 249 0.90 32.74 6.70
N TYR A 250 1.39 33.68 7.51
CA TYR A 250 1.53 35.10 7.18
C TYR A 250 2.96 35.51 6.76
N LEU A 251 3.84 34.53 6.55
CA LEU A 251 5.24 34.77 6.20
C LEU A 251 5.39 35.62 4.92
N CYS A 252 6.27 36.62 4.96
CA CYS A 252 6.55 37.51 3.83
C CYS A 252 7.81 37.11 3.04
N GLU A 253 7.94 37.56 1.79
CA GLU A 253 9.08 37.20 0.93
C GLU A 253 10.43 37.72 1.46
N GLU A 254 10.44 38.83 2.21
CA GLU A 254 11.66 39.37 2.83
C GLU A 254 12.25 38.39 3.84
N ASP A 255 11.41 37.90 4.76
CA ASP A 255 11.84 36.93 5.77
C ASP A 255 12.18 35.56 5.15
N ILE A 256 11.51 35.15 4.07
CA ILE A 256 11.86 33.94 3.31
C ILE A 256 13.31 34.01 2.78
N ARG A 257 13.75 35.18 2.29
CA ARG A 257 15.12 35.35 1.80
C ARG A 257 16.12 35.22 2.94
N LEU A 258 15.81 35.75 4.12
CA LEU A 258 16.64 35.57 5.32
C LEU A 258 16.69 34.10 5.74
N MET A 259 15.57 33.40 5.74
CA MET A 259 15.53 31.97 6.04
C MET A 259 16.39 31.16 5.06
N ALA A 260 16.34 31.48 3.76
CA ALA A 260 17.18 30.85 2.75
C ALA A 260 18.68 31.13 2.98
N GLU A 261 19.03 32.37 3.29
CA GLU A 261 20.41 32.81 3.56
C GLU A 261 21.01 32.09 4.78
N HIS A 262 20.25 32.01 5.88
CA HIS A 262 20.70 31.39 7.13
C HIS A 262 20.44 29.88 7.19
N GLY A 263 19.75 29.32 6.21
CA GLY A 263 19.45 27.89 6.14
C GLY A 263 18.42 27.40 7.16
N THR A 264 17.59 28.30 7.72
CA THR A 264 16.50 28.00 8.64
C THR A 264 15.38 27.24 7.91
N THR A 265 14.94 26.13 8.50
CA THR A 265 13.90 25.27 7.90
C THR A 265 12.51 25.86 8.12
N ALA A 266 11.65 25.83 7.10
CA ALA A 266 10.24 26.17 7.23
C ALA A 266 9.43 24.92 7.64
N VAL A 267 8.87 24.88 8.86
CA VAL A 267 8.05 23.75 9.32
C VAL A 267 6.57 24.08 9.11
N LEU A 268 5.94 23.36 8.18
CA LEU A 268 4.53 23.53 7.82
C LEU A 268 3.65 22.62 8.69
N LEU A 269 2.58 23.17 9.25
CA LEU A 269 1.73 22.51 10.24
C LEU A 269 0.27 22.40 9.74
N PRO A 270 0.01 21.53 8.74
CA PRO A 270 -1.29 21.47 8.06
C PRO A 270 -2.45 21.07 8.98
N GLY A 271 -2.18 20.30 10.03
CA GLY A 271 -3.19 19.91 11.01
C GLY A 271 -3.74 21.12 11.77
N ALA A 272 -2.88 22.07 12.18
CA ALA A 272 -3.30 23.30 12.85
C ALA A 272 -4.12 24.19 11.93
N PHE A 273 -3.61 24.42 10.71
CA PHE A 273 -4.32 25.16 9.66
C PHE A 273 -5.73 24.60 9.42
N TYR A 274 -5.84 23.27 9.26
CA TYR A 274 -7.11 22.58 9.03
C TYR A 274 -8.08 22.77 10.21
N PHE A 275 -7.63 22.46 11.43
CA PHE A 275 -8.51 22.40 12.59
C PHE A 275 -8.97 23.79 13.03
N LEU A 276 -8.13 24.82 12.83
CA LEU A 276 -8.48 26.23 13.06
C LEU A 276 -9.36 26.81 11.96
N ARG A 277 -9.57 26.09 10.84
CA ARG A 277 -10.25 26.59 9.64
C ARG A 277 -9.62 27.86 9.09
N GLU A 278 -8.29 27.94 9.17
CA GLU A 278 -7.56 29.06 8.58
C GLU A 278 -7.72 29.04 7.05
N THR A 279 -7.69 30.22 6.47
CA THR A 279 -7.82 30.45 5.03
C THR A 279 -6.53 30.98 4.41
N GLN A 280 -5.71 31.66 5.20
CA GLN A 280 -4.38 32.13 4.80
C GLN A 280 -3.41 30.95 4.78
N LYS A 281 -2.96 30.55 3.59
CA LYS A 281 -2.00 29.45 3.42
C LYS A 281 -0.57 29.95 3.59
N PRO A 282 0.36 29.11 4.11
CA PRO A 282 1.78 29.43 4.05
C PRO A 282 2.24 29.60 2.60
N PRO A 283 3.23 30.49 2.32
CA PRO A 283 3.63 30.88 0.97
C PRO A 283 4.56 29.84 0.30
N VAL A 284 4.08 28.61 0.11
CA VAL A 284 4.86 27.47 -0.42
C VAL A 284 5.53 27.77 -1.76
N SER A 285 4.87 28.47 -2.67
CA SER A 285 5.47 28.83 -3.97
C SER A 285 6.70 29.74 -3.84
N LEU A 286 6.70 30.64 -2.84
CA LEU A 286 7.83 31.51 -2.55
C LEU A 286 8.94 30.75 -1.82
N LEU A 287 8.60 29.86 -0.88
CA LEU A 287 9.56 28.98 -0.21
C LEU A 287 10.34 28.13 -1.23
N ARG A 288 9.63 27.53 -2.20
CA ARG A 288 10.25 26.81 -3.33
C ARG A 288 11.14 27.70 -4.18
N LYS A 289 10.65 28.89 -4.56
CA LYS A 289 11.40 29.86 -5.39
C LYS A 289 12.76 30.21 -4.77
N HIS A 290 12.82 30.31 -3.44
CA HIS A 290 14.03 30.66 -2.70
C HIS A 290 14.76 29.45 -2.11
N TYR A 291 14.38 28.22 -2.50
CA TYR A 291 15.00 26.96 -2.05
C TYR A 291 15.05 26.79 -0.52
N VAL A 292 14.05 27.33 0.19
CA VAL A 292 13.93 27.11 1.64
C VAL A 292 13.48 25.67 1.89
N PRO A 293 14.19 24.88 2.71
CA PRO A 293 13.77 23.53 3.07
C PRO A 293 12.42 23.57 3.79
N MET A 294 11.49 22.71 3.36
CA MET A 294 10.15 22.63 3.94
C MET A 294 9.99 21.30 4.68
N ALA A 295 9.84 21.35 5.99
CA ALA A 295 9.48 20.23 6.83
C ALA A 295 7.96 20.18 7.06
N ILE A 296 7.44 19.01 7.42
CA ILE A 296 6.03 18.82 7.79
C ILE A 296 5.99 18.15 9.16
N SER A 297 5.08 18.59 10.01
CA SER A 297 4.87 17.99 11.33
C SER A 297 3.40 17.88 11.70
N SER A 298 3.11 17.05 12.71
CA SER A 298 1.76 16.91 13.23
C SER A 298 1.28 18.10 14.04
N ASP A 299 2.19 18.83 14.68
CA ASP A 299 1.82 19.77 15.74
C ASP A 299 0.89 19.10 16.77
N LEU A 300 1.09 17.80 17.08
CA LEU A 300 0.21 17.08 17.99
C LEU A 300 0.07 17.85 19.31
N ASN A 301 -1.11 18.42 19.53
CA ASN A 301 -1.43 19.25 20.68
C ASN A 301 -2.94 19.24 20.95
N PRO A 302 -3.40 19.51 22.19
CA PRO A 302 -4.81 19.37 22.55
C PRO A 302 -5.73 20.43 21.94
N GLY A 303 -5.19 21.55 21.46
CA GLY A 303 -5.97 22.75 21.13
C GLY A 303 -6.19 23.00 19.65
N THR A 304 -5.11 22.95 18.88
CA THR A 304 -5.08 23.36 17.47
C THR A 304 -4.75 22.20 16.56
N SER A 305 -4.07 21.14 17.00
CA SER A 305 -3.91 19.93 16.18
C SER A 305 -3.99 18.62 17.00
N PRO A 306 -5.20 18.18 17.37
CA PRO A 306 -5.39 16.92 18.08
C PRO A 306 -5.26 15.70 17.15
N VAL A 307 -4.11 15.54 16.48
CA VAL A 307 -3.84 14.54 15.44
C VAL A 307 -2.83 13.50 15.93
N GLN A 308 -3.01 12.23 15.54
CA GLN A 308 -2.13 11.11 15.90
C GLN A 308 -1.56 10.35 14.69
N SER A 309 -1.43 11.03 13.55
CA SER A 309 -0.86 10.47 12.32
C SER A 309 -0.04 11.53 11.59
N LEU A 310 1.23 11.21 11.35
CA LEU A 310 2.12 12.06 10.55
C LEU A 310 1.85 11.86 9.04
N ARG A 311 1.46 10.66 8.62
CA ARG A 311 1.07 10.40 7.22
C ARG A 311 -0.17 11.19 6.81
N LEU A 312 -1.12 11.39 7.73
CA LEU A 312 -2.23 12.31 7.49
C LEU A 312 -1.74 13.75 7.23
N MET A 313 -0.67 14.19 7.89
CA MET A 313 -0.08 15.52 7.65
C MET A 313 0.63 15.60 6.31
N MET A 314 1.29 14.53 5.87
CA MET A 314 1.83 14.44 4.51
C MET A 314 0.71 14.63 3.48
N ASN A 315 -0.41 13.93 3.64
CA ASN A 315 -1.58 14.10 2.79
C ASN A 315 -2.15 15.52 2.84
N MET A 316 -2.34 16.08 4.04
CA MET A 316 -2.90 17.42 4.20
C MET A 316 -1.95 18.50 3.64
N ALA A 317 -0.64 18.35 3.76
CA ALA A 317 0.32 19.24 3.12
C ALA A 317 0.19 19.18 1.59
N CYS A 318 0.01 18.00 1.01
CA CYS A 318 -0.25 17.86 -0.42
C CYS A 318 -1.57 18.53 -0.83
N THR A 319 -2.65 18.23 -0.13
CA THR A 319 -4.01 18.64 -0.52
C THR A 319 -4.34 20.09 -0.19
N LEU A 320 -3.89 20.59 0.97
CA LEU A 320 -4.17 21.95 1.43
C LEU A 320 -3.12 22.95 0.93
N PHE A 321 -1.84 22.58 0.96
CA PHE A 321 -0.73 23.48 0.64
C PHE A 321 -0.11 23.25 -0.74
N GLY A 322 -0.51 22.19 -1.46
CA GLY A 322 -0.04 21.91 -2.81
C GLY A 322 1.39 21.38 -2.87
N LEU A 323 1.86 20.69 -1.82
CA LEU A 323 3.11 19.92 -1.85
C LEU A 323 2.97 18.68 -2.74
N THR A 324 4.04 18.26 -3.40
CA THR A 324 4.07 16.94 -4.04
C THR A 324 4.26 15.84 -2.98
N PRO A 325 3.86 14.58 -3.25
CA PRO A 325 4.18 13.47 -2.35
C PRO A 325 5.68 13.33 -2.04
N GLU A 326 6.54 13.69 -3.01
CA GLU A 326 8.00 13.67 -2.87
C GLU A 326 8.50 14.75 -1.90
N GLU A 327 8.02 15.98 -2.05
CA GLU A 327 8.28 17.06 -1.09
C GLU A 327 7.75 16.71 0.30
N ALA A 328 6.60 16.02 0.36
CA ALA A 328 6.02 15.60 1.63
C ALA A 328 6.88 14.54 2.33
N LEU A 329 7.39 13.53 1.60
CA LEU A 329 8.31 12.54 2.16
C LEU A 329 9.62 13.19 2.60
N ALA A 330 10.19 14.10 1.77
CA ALA A 330 11.35 14.90 2.18
C ALA A 330 11.06 15.72 3.44
N GLY A 331 9.84 16.26 3.54
CA GLY A 331 9.34 17.06 4.65
C GLY A 331 9.34 16.34 5.99
N VAL A 332 9.07 15.03 6.00
CA VAL A 332 9.04 14.20 7.21
C VAL A 332 10.28 13.31 7.37
N THR A 333 11.31 13.51 6.54
CA THR A 333 12.58 12.78 6.65
C THR A 333 13.76 13.76 6.67
N LEU A 334 14.33 14.10 5.52
CA LEU A 334 15.55 14.91 5.43
C LEU A 334 15.35 16.35 5.96
N ASN A 335 14.22 16.99 5.68
CA ASN A 335 13.95 18.37 6.11
C ASN A 335 13.56 18.40 7.59
N ALA A 336 12.83 17.40 8.08
CA ALA A 336 12.55 17.25 9.50
C ALA A 336 13.82 16.98 10.32
N ALA A 337 14.76 16.19 9.81
CA ALA A 337 16.08 16.02 10.42
C ALA A 337 16.85 17.35 10.47
N ARG A 338 16.77 18.16 9.42
CA ARG A 338 17.36 19.52 9.38
C ARG A 338 16.72 20.46 10.40
N ALA A 339 15.39 20.43 10.53
CA ALA A 339 14.64 21.23 11.51
C ALA A 339 14.98 20.87 12.97
N LEU A 340 15.62 19.72 13.21
CA LEU A 340 16.12 19.29 14.52
C LEU A 340 17.66 19.37 14.65
N GLY A 341 18.38 19.76 13.60
CA GLY A 341 19.85 19.81 13.62
C GLY A 341 20.53 18.43 13.65
N ILE A 342 19.87 17.40 13.11
CA ILE A 342 20.32 15.99 13.18
C ILE A 342 20.49 15.33 11.81
N SER A 343 20.61 16.12 10.74
CA SER A 343 20.78 15.63 9.37
C SER A 343 21.96 14.68 9.18
N GLU A 344 23.02 14.85 9.97
CA GLU A 344 24.20 13.95 9.95
C GLU A 344 23.93 12.61 10.64
N LYS A 345 22.89 12.51 11.47
CA LYS A 345 22.56 11.30 12.23
C LYS A 345 21.49 10.46 11.55
N THR A 346 20.46 11.08 10.98
CA THR A 346 19.27 10.38 10.45
C THR A 346 18.56 11.21 9.36
N GLY A 347 17.41 10.73 8.89
CA GLY A 347 16.58 11.37 7.85
C GLY A 347 16.87 10.88 6.43
N THR A 348 17.93 10.09 6.23
CA THR A 348 18.24 9.40 4.97
C THR A 348 18.86 8.02 5.27
N LEU A 349 18.78 7.11 4.30
CA LEU A 349 19.48 5.82 4.37
C LEU A 349 20.85 6.00 3.72
N GLU A 350 21.87 6.25 4.53
CA GLU A 350 23.26 6.46 4.09
C GLU A 350 24.20 5.78 5.08
N ALA A 351 25.33 5.27 4.58
CA ALA A 351 26.34 4.66 5.43
C ALA A 351 26.84 5.66 6.51
N GLY A 352 27.01 5.18 7.73
CA GLY A 352 27.39 5.97 8.91
C GLY A 352 26.22 6.62 9.66
N LYS A 353 25.02 6.69 9.08
CA LYS A 353 23.82 7.18 9.77
C LYS A 353 23.18 6.09 10.63
N GLU A 354 22.28 6.50 11.52
CA GLU A 354 21.52 5.59 12.38
C GLU A 354 20.67 4.63 11.54
N ALA A 355 20.62 3.37 11.96
CA ALA A 355 19.78 2.31 11.39
C ALA A 355 18.30 2.52 11.73
N SER A 356 17.75 3.65 11.30
CA SER A 356 16.37 4.07 11.55
C SER A 356 15.59 4.09 10.24
N PHE A 357 14.76 3.05 10.04
CA PHE A 357 14.03 2.83 8.80
C PHE A 357 12.71 2.11 9.04
N VAL A 358 11.82 2.20 8.04
CA VAL A 358 10.52 1.52 8.04
C VAL A 358 10.38 0.73 6.75
N ALA A 359 10.01 -0.54 6.87
CA ALA A 359 9.61 -1.39 5.76
C ALA A 359 8.07 -1.33 5.59
N TRP A 360 7.63 -0.89 4.42
CA TRP A 360 6.23 -0.61 4.10
C TRP A 360 5.65 -1.67 3.16
N GLU A 361 4.39 -2.01 3.37
CA GLU A 361 3.61 -2.85 2.45
C GLU A 361 2.84 -1.95 1.48
N ILE A 362 3.60 -1.30 0.58
CA ILE A 362 3.14 -0.41 -0.50
C ILE A 362 4.08 -0.56 -1.69
N ASP A 363 3.59 -0.25 -2.89
CA ASP A 363 4.32 -0.45 -4.14
C ASP A 363 5.16 0.79 -4.51
N HIS A 364 4.74 1.98 -4.06
CA HIS A 364 5.43 3.23 -4.37
C HIS A 364 5.42 4.24 -3.20
N PRO A 365 6.50 5.02 -2.95
CA PRO A 365 6.56 5.96 -1.83
C PRO A 365 5.43 7.01 -1.80
N ALA A 366 4.90 7.37 -2.97
CA ALA A 366 3.80 8.33 -3.07
C ALA A 366 2.54 7.89 -2.31
N GLU A 367 2.36 6.59 -2.07
CA GLU A 367 1.25 6.06 -1.30
C GLU A 367 1.24 6.55 0.15
N LEU A 368 2.40 6.87 0.73
CA LEU A 368 2.53 7.41 2.09
C LEU A 368 1.78 8.74 2.26
N SER A 369 1.70 9.54 1.20
CA SER A 369 0.98 10.83 1.17
C SER A 369 -0.42 10.71 0.55
N TYR A 370 -0.74 9.58 -0.10
CA TYR A 370 -2.01 9.39 -0.80
C TYR A 370 -3.13 8.93 0.15
N TRP A 371 -2.87 7.93 0.98
CA TRP A 371 -3.88 7.34 1.84
C TRP A 371 -4.28 8.29 2.98
N LEU A 372 -5.59 8.48 3.17
CA LEU A 372 -6.15 9.33 4.22
C LEU A 372 -6.14 8.62 5.58
N GLY A 373 -5.00 8.65 6.26
CA GLY A 373 -4.83 8.01 7.57
C GLY A 373 -5.11 6.50 7.56
N GLY A 374 -5.39 5.94 8.74
CA GLY A 374 -5.66 4.51 8.91
C GLY A 374 -4.40 3.64 8.94
N THR A 375 -4.56 2.37 9.33
CA THR A 375 -3.48 1.39 9.21
C THR A 375 -3.40 0.93 7.76
N LEU A 376 -2.20 0.93 7.15
CA LEU A 376 -1.98 0.17 5.92
C LEU A 376 -2.22 -1.30 6.27
N SER A 377 -3.30 -1.86 5.76
CA SER A 377 -3.89 -3.09 6.26
C SER A 377 -2.96 -4.27 6.01
N LYS A 378 -2.42 -4.85 7.07
CA LYS A 378 -1.82 -6.20 7.09
C LYS A 378 -2.86 -7.33 7.10
N ARG A 379 -4.16 -7.01 6.93
CA ARG A 379 -5.27 -7.97 7.00
C ARG A 379 -5.64 -8.48 5.61
N GLY A 380 -5.94 -9.77 5.53
CA GLY A 380 -6.30 -10.46 4.30
C GLY A 380 -7.68 -10.10 3.76
N LYS A 381 -7.85 -10.39 2.47
CA LYS A 381 -9.04 -10.20 1.65
C LYS A 381 -9.78 -11.51 1.33
N LEU A 382 -9.26 -12.66 1.80
CA LEU A 382 -9.90 -13.98 1.69
C LEU A 382 -10.63 -14.35 2.99
N PRO A 383 -11.64 -15.25 2.96
CA PRO A 383 -12.29 -15.80 4.16
C PRO A 383 -11.39 -16.81 4.90
N LEU A 384 -10.07 -16.61 4.89
CA LEU A 384 -9.05 -17.51 5.40
C LEU A 384 -8.11 -16.78 6.34
N LEU A 385 -7.96 -17.32 7.56
CA LEU A 385 -6.95 -16.93 8.54
C LEU A 385 -5.96 -18.09 8.71
N ILE A 386 -4.67 -17.83 8.49
CA ILE A 386 -3.59 -18.73 8.88
C ILE A 386 -3.07 -18.30 10.26
N SER A 387 -3.17 -19.18 11.25
CA SER A 387 -2.61 -19.02 12.60
C SER A 387 -1.32 -19.83 12.71
N MET A 388 -0.22 -19.19 13.09
CA MET A 388 1.10 -19.80 13.27
C MET A 388 1.57 -19.56 14.70
N PRO A 389 1.22 -20.46 15.65
CA PRO A 389 1.49 -20.24 17.07
C PRO A 389 2.93 -20.52 17.51
N HIS A 390 3.74 -21.19 16.69
CA HIS A 390 5.07 -21.70 17.09
C HIS A 390 6.32 -21.18 16.34
N PRO A 391 6.28 -20.22 15.39
CA PRO A 391 7.49 -19.76 14.71
C PRO A 391 8.28 -18.68 15.48
N GLY A 392 7.73 -18.18 16.59
CA GLY A 392 8.35 -17.10 17.37
C GLY A 392 9.67 -17.52 18.02
N THR A 393 10.60 -16.59 18.14
CA THR A 393 11.94 -16.82 18.71
C THR A 393 12.24 -15.93 19.93
N GLN A 394 11.42 -14.91 20.19
CA GLN A 394 11.63 -14.01 21.32
C GLN A 394 11.43 -14.74 22.65
N LEU A 395 12.24 -14.35 23.64
CA LEU A 395 12.18 -14.87 25.00
C LEU A 395 11.95 -13.72 25.97
N THR A 396 11.20 -13.95 27.06
CA THR A 396 11.20 -12.98 28.18
C THR A 396 12.54 -13.06 28.93
N PRO A 397 12.95 -12.00 29.65
CA PRO A 397 14.21 -12.02 30.39
C PRO A 397 14.35 -13.22 31.34
N GLU A 398 13.27 -13.61 32.01
CA GLU A 398 13.22 -14.74 32.94
C GLU A 398 13.45 -16.06 32.21
N VAL A 399 12.83 -16.25 31.05
CA VAL A 399 13.01 -17.46 30.24
C VAL A 399 14.43 -17.49 29.66
N ALA A 400 14.88 -16.41 29.03
CA ALA A 400 16.20 -16.32 28.40
C ALA A 400 17.36 -16.64 29.36
N THR A 401 17.24 -16.19 30.62
CA THR A 401 18.25 -16.44 31.66
C THR A 401 18.15 -17.82 32.28
N GLY A 402 16.97 -18.44 32.27
CA GLY A 402 16.73 -19.74 32.88
C GLY A 402 16.97 -20.95 31.97
N LEU A 403 16.93 -20.78 30.65
CA LEU A 403 17.11 -21.88 29.68
C LEU A 403 18.51 -22.51 29.75
N THR A 404 18.56 -23.84 29.59
CA THR A 404 19.80 -24.59 29.40
C THR A 404 20.49 -24.20 28.08
N ALA A 405 21.79 -24.50 27.94
CA ALA A 405 22.53 -24.22 26.72
C ALA A 405 21.94 -24.88 25.46
N ARG A 406 21.35 -26.08 25.59
CA ARG A 406 20.61 -26.75 24.51
C ARG A 406 19.33 -26.00 24.17
N ALA A 407 18.54 -25.63 25.19
CA ALA A 407 17.24 -25.01 24.98
C ALA A 407 17.33 -23.63 24.32
N LYS A 408 18.46 -22.91 24.47
CA LYS A 408 18.72 -21.66 23.75
C LYS A 408 18.77 -21.80 22.22
N LYS A 409 18.90 -23.02 21.68
CA LYS A 409 18.81 -23.30 20.24
C LYS A 409 17.36 -23.30 19.73
N LEU A 410 16.37 -23.33 20.62
CA LEU A 410 14.95 -23.30 20.29
C LEU A 410 14.53 -24.41 19.30
N GLU A 411 14.97 -25.64 19.56
CA GLU A 411 14.75 -26.79 18.65
C GLU A 411 13.27 -27.13 18.38
N ASP A 412 12.35 -26.83 19.30
CA ASP A 412 10.92 -27.10 19.13
C ASP A 412 10.15 -25.96 18.42
N THR A 413 10.86 -24.94 17.90
CA THR A 413 10.29 -23.84 17.12
C THR A 413 9.80 -24.33 15.75
N GLY A 414 8.68 -23.77 15.30
CA GLY A 414 8.17 -23.94 13.93
C GLY A 414 9.00 -23.14 12.93
N TRP A 415 10.28 -23.48 12.79
CA TRP A 415 11.22 -22.81 11.88
C TRP A 415 10.67 -22.79 10.45
N HIS A 416 10.85 -21.67 9.77
CA HIS A 416 10.44 -21.38 8.39
C HIS A 416 8.95 -21.53 8.06
N ILE A 417 8.07 -21.78 9.03
CA ILE A 417 6.60 -21.81 8.80
C ILE A 417 6.11 -20.52 8.12
N PRO A 418 6.52 -19.30 8.53
CA PRO A 418 6.11 -18.08 7.82
C PRO A 418 6.55 -18.05 6.35
N LYS A 419 7.75 -18.56 6.02
CA LYS A 419 8.26 -18.68 4.66
C LYS A 419 7.44 -19.69 3.86
N LEU A 420 7.11 -20.84 4.46
CA LEU A 420 6.32 -21.91 3.83
C LEU A 420 4.96 -21.42 3.35
N TYR A 421 4.29 -20.57 4.14
CA TYR A 421 2.95 -20.04 3.87
C TYR A 421 2.95 -18.67 3.16
N GLN A 422 4.10 -18.13 2.77
CA GLN A 422 4.21 -16.83 2.10
C GLN A 422 3.32 -16.72 0.84
N PRO A 423 3.27 -17.72 -0.07
CA PRO A 423 2.41 -17.62 -1.27
C PRO A 423 0.92 -17.43 -0.91
N ILE A 424 0.45 -18.08 0.16
CA ILE A 424 -0.95 -17.98 0.60
C ILE A 424 -1.26 -16.57 1.16
N ARG A 425 -0.26 -15.93 1.77
CA ARG A 425 -0.37 -14.51 2.17
C ARG A 425 -0.52 -13.61 0.94
N GLU A 426 0.27 -13.85 -0.11
CA GLU A 426 0.22 -13.07 -1.37
C GLU A 426 -1.12 -13.25 -2.10
N MET A 427 -1.74 -14.42 -1.99
CA MET A 427 -3.12 -14.67 -2.44
C MET A 427 -4.17 -13.85 -1.66
N GLY A 428 -3.79 -13.22 -0.55
CA GLY A 428 -4.64 -12.35 0.25
C GLY A 428 -5.24 -13.01 1.49
N ALA A 429 -4.69 -14.09 2.02
CA ALA A 429 -5.11 -14.64 3.32
C ALA A 429 -4.67 -13.73 4.47
N SER A 430 -5.44 -13.72 5.57
CA SER A 430 -5.00 -13.10 6.82
C SER A 430 -3.97 -14.01 7.49
N ILE A 431 -2.89 -13.43 8.02
CA ILE A 431 -1.84 -14.17 8.74
C ILE A 431 -1.73 -13.65 10.17
N LEU A 432 -1.73 -14.56 11.14
CA LEU A 432 -1.40 -14.30 12.53
C LEU A 432 -0.23 -15.18 12.93
N SER A 433 0.92 -14.57 13.24
CA SER A 433 2.14 -15.28 13.61
C SER A 433 2.61 -14.88 15.01
N ALA A 434 3.04 -15.86 15.80
CA ALA A 434 3.62 -15.62 17.12
C ALA A 434 5.02 -15.00 17.01
N ASN A 435 5.34 -14.08 17.94
CA ASN A 435 6.67 -13.48 18.06
C ASN A 435 7.54 -14.18 19.12
N TYR A 436 6.90 -14.71 20.17
CA TYR A 436 7.58 -15.38 21.27
C TYR A 436 7.70 -16.89 21.05
N SER A 437 8.79 -17.46 21.52
CA SER A 437 9.01 -18.89 21.49
C SER A 437 7.99 -19.63 22.33
N ARG A 438 7.64 -20.85 21.89
CA ARG A 438 6.79 -21.76 22.66
C ARG A 438 7.34 -22.12 24.04
N TYR A 439 8.65 -21.95 24.26
CA TYR A 439 9.27 -22.13 25.59
C TYR A 439 8.88 -21.01 26.57
N VAL A 440 8.41 -19.88 26.08
CA VAL A 440 7.77 -18.84 26.90
C VAL A 440 6.33 -19.24 27.20
N VAL A 441 5.56 -19.56 26.16
CA VAL A 441 4.16 -20.00 26.26
C VAL A 441 3.75 -20.74 24.99
N ASP A 442 3.12 -21.90 25.13
CA ASP A 442 2.54 -22.63 24.00
C ASP A 442 1.14 -22.09 23.70
N LEU A 443 1.05 -21.25 22.66
CA LEU A 443 -0.21 -20.63 22.22
C LEU A 443 -1.26 -21.64 21.72
N ASN A 444 -0.89 -22.91 21.45
CA ASN A 444 -1.83 -23.97 21.11
C ASN A 444 -2.25 -24.82 22.32
N ARG A 445 -2.21 -24.24 23.53
CA ARG A 445 -2.73 -24.79 24.79
C ARG A 445 -3.73 -23.85 25.45
N PRO A 446 -4.71 -24.39 26.21
CA PRO A 446 -5.69 -23.56 26.90
C PRO A 446 -5.04 -22.77 28.04
N SER A 447 -5.60 -21.60 28.35
CA SER A 447 -5.11 -20.71 29.42
C SER A 447 -5.19 -21.31 30.83
N ASP A 448 -5.98 -22.36 31.04
CA ASP A 448 -6.09 -23.10 32.30
C ASP A 448 -5.12 -24.30 32.39
N ASP A 449 -4.25 -24.47 31.39
CA ASP A 449 -3.22 -25.51 31.30
C ASP A 449 -3.76 -26.95 31.41
N LYS A 450 -5.06 -27.15 31.11
CA LYS A 450 -5.63 -28.50 31.11
C LYS A 450 -5.06 -29.32 29.95
N PRO A 451 -4.58 -30.56 30.20
CA PRO A 451 -4.10 -31.44 29.14
C PRO A 451 -5.17 -31.73 28.09
N LEU A 452 -4.78 -31.68 26.81
CA LEU A 452 -5.68 -31.94 25.68
C LEU A 452 -5.75 -33.43 25.30
N TYR A 453 -4.75 -34.22 25.69
CA TYR A 453 -4.64 -35.65 25.36
C TYR A 453 -4.37 -36.47 26.63
N ALA A 454 -4.69 -37.77 26.59
CA ALA A 454 -4.47 -38.71 27.70
C ALA A 454 -3.03 -39.24 27.79
N THR A 455 -2.20 -38.96 26.78
CA THR A 455 -0.78 -39.35 26.68
C THR A 455 0.15 -38.26 27.22
N ALA A 456 1.47 -38.51 27.26
CA ALA A 456 2.43 -37.48 27.66
C ALA A 456 2.32 -36.25 26.75
N THR A 457 2.15 -35.06 27.33
CA THR A 457 2.06 -33.77 26.62
C THR A 457 2.92 -32.71 27.29
N THR A 458 3.28 -31.69 26.52
CA THR A 458 3.74 -30.40 27.06
C THR A 458 2.54 -29.53 27.47
N GLY A 459 2.69 -28.79 28.57
CA GLY A 459 1.69 -27.82 29.05
C GLY A 459 1.81 -26.45 28.37
N LEU A 460 0.96 -25.51 28.78
CA LEU A 460 0.94 -24.10 28.39
C LEU A 460 2.27 -23.41 28.64
N TYR A 461 2.98 -23.79 29.71
CA TYR A 461 4.35 -23.38 30.00
C TYR A 461 5.25 -24.61 29.93
N PRO A 462 5.85 -24.94 28.78
CA PRO A 462 6.71 -26.11 28.66
C PRO A 462 7.93 -26.00 29.58
N ASP A 463 8.13 -27.00 30.43
CA ASP A 463 9.31 -27.10 31.32
C ASP A 463 10.28 -28.21 30.87
N ILE A 464 9.91 -29.00 29.86
CA ILE A 464 10.68 -30.12 29.30
C ILE A 464 10.60 -30.15 27.77
N PHE A 465 11.64 -30.64 27.12
CA PHE A 465 11.66 -30.97 25.69
C PHE A 465 10.72 -32.14 25.38
N PHE A 466 10.46 -32.38 24.09
CA PHE A 466 9.70 -33.54 23.66
C PHE A 466 10.32 -34.89 24.02
N ASP A 467 11.64 -34.97 24.15
CA ASP A 467 12.36 -36.17 24.63
C ASP A 467 12.35 -36.33 26.17
N GLY A 468 11.91 -35.31 26.91
CA GLY A 468 11.72 -35.33 28.35
C GLY A 468 12.85 -34.70 29.16
N GLU A 469 13.90 -34.20 28.52
CA GLU A 469 14.93 -33.44 29.21
C GLU A 469 14.41 -32.07 29.69
N PRO A 470 14.94 -31.51 30.80
CA PRO A 470 14.54 -30.19 31.28
C PRO A 470 14.94 -29.05 30.33
N LEU A 471 14.03 -28.10 30.10
CA LEU A 471 14.31 -26.87 29.34
C LEU A 471 15.11 -25.85 30.15
N PHE A 472 14.87 -25.81 31.46
CA PHE A 472 15.44 -24.85 32.39
C PHE A 472 16.52 -25.47 33.27
N GLU A 473 17.52 -24.67 33.62
CA GLU A 473 18.44 -24.96 34.71
C GLU A 473 17.66 -25.18 36.02
N ALA A 474 18.18 -26.02 36.91
CA ALA A 474 17.46 -26.41 38.14
C ALA A 474 17.01 -25.19 38.96
N GLY A 475 15.69 -25.05 39.16
CA GLY A 475 15.08 -23.95 39.92
C GLY A 475 14.99 -22.61 39.17
N LYS A 476 15.23 -22.59 37.86
CA LYS A 476 15.20 -21.38 37.01
C LYS A 476 13.99 -21.27 36.09
N SER A 477 12.99 -22.15 36.24
CA SER A 477 11.71 -22.04 35.54
C SER A 477 10.96 -20.76 35.95
N PRO A 478 10.21 -20.09 35.06
CA PRO A 478 9.39 -18.94 35.39
C PRO A 478 8.44 -19.21 36.55
N ASP A 479 8.39 -18.29 37.52
CA ASP A 479 7.51 -18.41 38.68
C ASP A 479 6.04 -18.11 38.33
N LYS A 480 5.16 -18.18 39.33
CA LYS A 480 3.72 -17.96 39.13
C LYS A 480 3.38 -16.56 38.64
N GLN A 481 4.13 -15.54 39.09
CA GLN A 481 3.86 -14.15 38.70
C GLN A 481 4.30 -13.93 37.25
N ALA A 482 5.51 -14.37 36.90
CA ALA A 482 6.00 -14.31 35.53
C ALA A 482 5.08 -15.05 34.55
N ARG A 483 4.57 -16.24 34.93
CA ARG A 483 3.58 -16.97 34.12
C ARG A 483 2.28 -16.20 33.94
N ALA A 484 1.77 -15.55 35.00
CA ALA A 484 0.56 -14.72 34.92
C ALA A 484 0.76 -13.48 34.03
N ASP A 485 1.93 -12.86 34.09
CA ASP A 485 2.28 -11.73 33.25
C ASP A 485 2.41 -12.16 31.78
N ILE A 486 3.05 -13.30 31.50
CA ILE A 486 3.11 -13.91 30.15
C ILE A 486 1.69 -14.20 29.62
N LEU A 487 0.79 -14.72 30.47
CA LEU A 487 -0.59 -14.99 30.07
C LEU A 487 -1.31 -13.72 29.60
N THR A 488 -1.15 -12.62 30.35
CA THR A 488 -1.84 -11.35 30.08
C THR A 488 -1.19 -10.53 28.96
N THR A 489 0.13 -10.61 28.80
CA THR A 489 0.88 -9.80 27.84
C THR A 489 1.19 -10.49 26.51
N ILE A 490 1.13 -11.83 26.46
CA ILE A 490 1.49 -12.61 25.27
C ILE A 490 0.32 -13.50 24.82
N TRP A 491 -0.17 -14.39 25.69
CA TRP A 491 -1.22 -15.35 25.31
C TRP A 491 -2.55 -14.66 25.00
N GLN A 492 -3.05 -13.81 25.92
CA GLN A 492 -4.34 -13.13 25.74
C GLN A 492 -4.37 -12.24 24.47
N PRO A 493 -3.35 -11.41 24.17
CA PRO A 493 -3.33 -10.62 22.94
C PRO A 493 -3.37 -11.47 21.66
N TYR A 494 -2.65 -12.59 21.61
CA TYR A 494 -2.66 -13.49 20.46
C TYR A 494 -4.07 -14.06 20.23
N HIS A 495 -4.68 -14.60 21.29
CA HIS A 495 -6.02 -15.19 21.23
C HIS A 495 -7.12 -14.15 20.97
N GLN A 496 -6.95 -12.92 21.44
CA GLN A 496 -7.85 -11.81 21.13
C GLN A 496 -7.75 -11.41 19.65
N ALA A 497 -6.54 -11.31 19.10
CA ALA A 497 -6.33 -11.01 17.69
C ALA A 497 -6.94 -12.10 16.78
N LEU A 498 -6.74 -13.37 17.13
CA LEU A 498 -7.31 -14.51 16.42
C LEU A 498 -8.84 -14.43 16.41
N ALA A 499 -9.46 -14.25 17.60
CA ALA A 499 -10.92 -14.17 17.72
C ALA A 499 -11.51 -12.98 16.95
N GLN A 500 -10.88 -11.81 17.03
CA GLN A 500 -11.31 -10.60 16.33
C GLN A 500 -11.26 -10.78 14.81
N GLU A 501 -10.20 -11.41 14.30
CA GLU A 501 -10.04 -11.60 12.86
C GLU A 501 -11.03 -12.65 12.32
N LEU A 502 -11.26 -13.76 13.01
CA LEU A 502 -12.30 -14.72 12.62
C LEU A 502 -13.69 -14.10 12.64
N ALA A 503 -14.00 -13.27 13.65
CA ALA A 503 -15.27 -12.55 13.71
C ALA A 503 -15.45 -11.62 12.50
N ARG A 504 -14.40 -10.86 12.16
CA ARG A 504 -14.40 -9.97 10.98
C ARG A 504 -14.59 -10.75 9.68
N LEU A 505 -13.84 -11.84 9.48
CA LEU A 505 -13.94 -12.67 8.28
C LEU A 505 -15.35 -13.23 8.13
N LYS A 506 -15.93 -13.77 9.21
CA LYS A 506 -17.31 -14.26 9.21
C LYS A 506 -18.31 -13.16 8.93
N GLU A 507 -18.16 -11.98 9.52
CA GLU A 507 -19.04 -10.83 9.25
C GLU A 507 -18.95 -10.39 7.78
N THR A 508 -17.75 -10.43 7.21
CA THR A 508 -17.49 -9.99 5.82
C THR A 508 -17.99 -11.00 4.78
N PHE A 509 -17.75 -12.30 5.00
CA PHE A 509 -17.94 -13.35 4.00
C PHE A 509 -19.08 -14.33 4.33
N GLY A 510 -19.70 -14.22 5.50
CA GLY A 510 -20.73 -15.16 6.01
C GLY A 510 -20.17 -16.44 6.62
N TYR A 511 -18.86 -16.68 6.50
CA TYR A 511 -18.11 -17.78 7.08
C TYR A 511 -16.64 -17.41 7.27
N ALA A 512 -15.90 -18.18 8.07
CA ALA A 512 -14.45 -18.04 8.22
C ALA A 512 -13.78 -19.42 8.24
N LEU A 513 -12.64 -19.53 7.56
CA LEU A 513 -11.75 -20.68 7.60
C LEU A 513 -10.53 -20.35 8.45
N LEU A 514 -10.25 -21.18 9.44
CA LEU A 514 -9.04 -21.13 10.25
C LEU A 514 -8.12 -22.29 9.84
N TRP A 515 -6.93 -21.95 9.38
CA TRP A 515 -5.85 -22.89 9.14
C TRP A 515 -4.80 -22.75 10.23
N ASP A 516 -4.71 -23.74 11.10
CA ASP A 516 -3.80 -23.77 12.24
C ASP A 516 -2.51 -24.48 11.80
N ALA A 517 -1.48 -23.69 11.48
CA ALA A 517 -0.27 -24.14 10.81
C ALA A 517 0.84 -24.50 11.81
N HIS A 518 1.32 -25.74 11.74
CA HIS A 518 2.37 -26.26 12.60
C HIS A 518 3.40 -27.08 11.83
N SER A 519 4.56 -27.26 12.46
CA SER A 519 5.53 -28.28 12.07
C SER A 519 6.18 -28.92 13.29
N ILE A 520 6.61 -30.16 13.07
CA ILE A 520 7.28 -30.97 14.07
C ILE A 520 8.36 -31.83 13.42
N LYS A 521 9.39 -32.18 14.20
CA LYS A 521 10.41 -33.15 13.79
C LYS A 521 9.76 -34.47 13.34
N SER A 522 10.26 -35.02 12.24
CA SER A 522 9.76 -36.22 11.58
C SER A 522 9.78 -37.47 12.47
N VAL A 523 10.69 -37.52 13.45
CA VAL A 523 10.85 -38.62 14.41
C VAL A 523 10.94 -38.07 15.84
N VAL A 524 9.96 -38.42 16.69
CA VAL A 524 9.90 -38.01 18.11
C VAL A 524 9.59 -39.24 18.99
N PRO A 525 10.58 -40.09 19.31
CA PRO A 525 10.35 -41.44 19.85
C PRO A 525 9.61 -41.50 21.18
N ARG A 526 9.74 -40.47 22.03
CA ARG A 526 9.03 -40.42 23.32
C ARG A 526 7.53 -40.18 23.15
N LEU A 527 7.13 -39.45 22.12
CA LEU A 527 5.73 -39.12 21.86
C LEU A 527 5.08 -40.12 20.93
N PHE A 528 5.84 -40.67 19.96
CA PHE A 528 5.31 -41.45 18.86
C PHE A 528 6.25 -42.55 18.37
N ASP A 529 5.70 -43.70 17.98
CA ASP A 529 6.45 -44.78 17.36
C ASP A 529 6.79 -44.48 15.89
N GLY A 530 8.06 -44.60 15.49
CA GLY A 530 8.50 -44.46 14.10
C GLY A 530 8.41 -43.04 13.52
N ARG A 531 8.59 -42.92 12.20
CA ARG A 531 8.48 -41.65 11.47
C ARG A 531 7.01 -41.24 11.32
N LEU A 532 6.73 -39.95 11.50
CA LEU A 532 5.41 -39.36 11.28
C LEU A 532 5.08 -39.31 9.77
N PRO A 533 3.79 -39.33 9.38
CA PRO A 533 3.36 -38.91 8.05
C PRO A 533 3.79 -37.47 7.77
N ASP A 534 3.95 -37.13 6.50
CA ASP A 534 4.44 -35.81 6.08
C ASP A 534 3.41 -34.71 6.33
N LEU A 535 2.14 -34.97 6.00
CA LEU A 535 1.02 -34.07 6.19
C LEU A 535 0.01 -34.68 7.17
N ASN A 536 -0.11 -34.10 8.36
CA ASN A 536 -1.06 -34.58 9.38
C ASN A 536 -2.16 -33.54 9.57
N PHE A 537 -3.33 -33.81 8.99
CA PHE A 537 -4.51 -32.96 9.13
C PHE A 537 -5.26 -33.30 10.42
N GLY A 538 -5.68 -32.28 11.17
CA GLY A 538 -6.45 -32.43 12.39
C GLY A 538 -7.76 -31.62 12.34
N THR A 539 -8.90 -32.28 12.50
CA THR A 539 -10.23 -31.65 12.47
C THR A 539 -11.04 -31.89 13.74
N ALA A 540 -10.35 -32.16 14.85
CA ALA A 540 -10.95 -32.54 16.12
C ALA A 540 -11.88 -33.75 15.99
N ASP A 541 -11.44 -34.79 15.29
CA ASP A 541 -12.27 -35.97 14.99
C ASP A 541 -13.60 -35.58 14.29
N GLY A 542 -13.56 -34.53 13.47
CA GLY A 542 -14.69 -34.01 12.69
C GLY A 542 -15.54 -32.94 13.40
N THR A 543 -15.18 -32.51 14.62
CA THR A 543 -15.98 -31.49 15.34
C THR A 543 -15.62 -30.05 15.01
N SER A 544 -14.43 -29.77 14.45
CA SER A 544 -13.97 -28.38 14.21
C SER A 544 -14.31 -27.84 12.82
N CYS A 545 -14.75 -28.68 11.87
CA CYS A 545 -15.14 -28.28 10.53
C CYS A 545 -16.32 -29.12 10.00
N ALA A 546 -16.91 -28.69 8.88
CA ALA A 546 -17.94 -29.49 8.22
C ALA A 546 -17.31 -30.75 7.58
N PRO A 547 -18.02 -31.90 7.55
CA PRO A 547 -17.52 -33.13 6.93
C PRO A 547 -17.16 -32.96 5.45
N SER A 548 -17.93 -32.14 4.71
CA SER A 548 -17.65 -31.81 3.31
C SER A 548 -16.31 -31.10 3.13
N LEU A 549 -15.95 -30.18 4.04
CA LEU A 549 -14.68 -29.47 3.99
C LEU A 549 -13.50 -30.44 4.22
N SER A 550 -13.63 -31.36 5.18
CA SER A 550 -12.58 -32.36 5.41
C SER A 550 -12.42 -33.36 4.26
N ALA A 551 -13.51 -33.67 3.55
CA ALA A 551 -13.47 -34.53 2.37
C ALA A 551 -12.80 -33.83 1.18
N GLU A 552 -13.17 -32.57 0.94
CA GLU A 552 -12.56 -31.73 -0.11
C GLU A 552 -11.08 -31.51 0.16
N LEU A 553 -10.69 -31.30 1.42
CA LEU A 553 -9.29 -31.16 1.80
C LEU A 553 -8.48 -32.42 1.50
N LEU A 554 -9.02 -33.60 1.84
CA LEU A 554 -8.36 -34.86 1.51
C LEU A 554 -8.23 -35.04 -0.01
N GLN A 555 -9.31 -34.78 -0.76
CA GLN A 555 -9.31 -34.86 -2.20
C GLN A 555 -8.31 -33.88 -2.85
N ALA A 556 -8.28 -32.62 -2.41
CA ALA A 556 -7.33 -31.63 -2.87
C ALA A 556 -5.89 -32.05 -2.56
N SER A 557 -5.67 -32.66 -1.39
CA SER A 557 -4.36 -33.17 -1.02
C SER A 557 -3.89 -34.29 -1.94
N GLU A 558 -4.78 -35.11 -2.54
CA GLU A 558 -4.39 -36.20 -3.46
C GLU A 558 -3.64 -35.69 -4.71
N ALA A 559 -3.89 -34.45 -5.14
CA ALA A 559 -3.14 -33.82 -6.24
C ALA A 559 -1.65 -33.62 -5.91
N PHE A 560 -1.28 -33.67 -4.62
CA PHE A 560 0.09 -33.52 -4.14
C PHE A 560 0.77 -34.90 -4.01
N SER A 561 1.31 -35.42 -5.12
CA SER A 561 2.03 -36.70 -5.13
C SER A 561 3.40 -36.59 -4.45
N GLY A 562 3.82 -37.62 -3.71
CA GLY A 562 5.15 -37.69 -3.10
C GLY A 562 5.20 -37.45 -1.59
N TYR A 563 4.08 -37.08 -0.97
CA TYR A 563 3.96 -36.90 0.48
C TYR A 563 2.94 -37.87 1.07
N SER A 564 3.30 -38.50 2.18
CA SER A 564 2.41 -39.31 3.01
C SER A 564 1.46 -38.43 3.83
N LYS A 565 0.20 -38.86 3.96
CA LYS A 565 -0.87 -38.01 4.52
C LYS A 565 -1.74 -38.80 5.48
N VAL A 566 -2.25 -38.11 6.49
CA VAL A 566 -3.24 -38.69 7.41
C VAL A 566 -4.21 -37.62 7.89
N LEU A 567 -5.49 -37.99 8.06
CA LEU A 567 -6.50 -37.17 8.71
C LEU A 567 -6.83 -37.75 10.08
N ASN A 568 -6.81 -36.91 11.12
CA ASN A 568 -7.09 -37.26 12.51
C ASN A 568 -6.29 -38.46 13.01
N GLY A 569 -5.03 -38.56 12.56
CA GLY A 569 -4.07 -39.54 13.06
C GLY A 569 -3.59 -39.17 14.47
N ARG A 570 -2.28 -38.95 14.61
CA ARG A 570 -1.67 -38.54 15.88
C ARG A 570 -2.03 -37.08 16.24
N PHE A 571 -2.11 -36.22 15.25
CA PHE A 571 -2.46 -34.81 15.40
C PHE A 571 -3.91 -34.58 15.01
N LYS A 572 -4.79 -34.58 16.02
CA LYS A 572 -6.23 -34.38 15.82
C LYS A 572 -6.67 -32.92 15.93
N GLY A 573 -5.74 -31.98 16.05
CA GLY A 573 -6.01 -30.57 16.35
C GLY A 573 -5.78 -30.20 17.82
N GLY A 574 -5.14 -29.06 18.07
CA GLY A 574 -4.83 -28.52 19.39
C GLY A 574 -5.92 -27.62 19.96
N HIS A 575 -5.54 -26.75 20.91
CA HIS A 575 -6.46 -25.82 21.56
C HIS A 575 -7.11 -24.86 20.55
N ILE A 576 -6.32 -24.25 19.67
CA ILE A 576 -6.80 -23.26 18.69
C ILE A 576 -7.86 -23.90 17.79
N THR A 577 -7.53 -25.02 17.16
CA THR A 577 -8.47 -25.76 16.29
C THR A 577 -9.76 -26.17 17.03
N ARG A 578 -9.67 -26.66 18.28
CA ARG A 578 -10.83 -27.12 19.08
C ARG A 578 -11.69 -25.98 19.59
N HIS A 579 -11.07 -24.88 20.00
CA HIS A 579 -11.75 -23.78 20.67
C HIS A 579 -12.42 -22.84 19.66
N TYR A 580 -11.76 -22.57 18.53
CA TYR A 580 -12.25 -21.64 17.52
C TYR A 580 -13.03 -22.33 16.39
N GLY A 581 -12.86 -23.64 16.20
CA GLY A 581 -13.69 -24.43 15.28
C GLY A 581 -15.13 -24.53 15.79
N ALA A 582 -16.05 -23.87 15.09
CA ALA A 582 -17.47 -23.84 15.41
C ALA A 582 -18.29 -23.93 14.11
N PRO A 583 -18.34 -25.10 13.45
CA PRO A 583 -19.00 -25.27 12.15
C PRO A 583 -20.49 -24.87 12.17
N GLN A 584 -21.18 -25.06 13.29
CA GLN A 584 -22.54 -24.60 13.57
C GLN A 584 -22.71 -23.07 13.54
N GLN A 585 -21.60 -22.34 13.61
CA GLN A 585 -21.52 -20.88 13.48
C GLN A 585 -20.80 -20.44 12.20
N ASN A 586 -20.61 -21.34 11.21
CA ASN A 586 -19.85 -21.11 9.98
C ASN A 586 -18.39 -20.69 10.22
N ILE A 587 -17.76 -21.17 11.30
CA ILE A 587 -16.32 -21.04 11.52
C ILE A 587 -15.74 -22.44 11.46
N HIS A 588 -14.91 -22.72 10.45
CA HIS A 588 -14.34 -24.05 10.24
C HIS A 588 -12.84 -23.99 10.50
N ALA A 589 -12.34 -24.85 11.37
CA ALA A 589 -10.92 -24.90 11.72
C ALA A 589 -10.30 -26.25 11.35
N VAL A 590 -9.12 -26.19 10.75
CA VAL A 590 -8.30 -27.35 10.41
C VAL A 590 -6.88 -27.07 10.87
N GLN A 591 -6.27 -28.05 11.53
CA GLN A 591 -4.83 -28.06 11.81
C GLN A 591 -4.09 -28.78 10.70
N LEU A 592 -2.92 -28.27 10.29
CA LEU A 592 -1.93 -29.03 9.57
C LEU A 592 -0.63 -29.05 10.37
N GLU A 593 -0.18 -30.25 10.71
CA GLU A 593 1.17 -30.51 11.24
C GLU A 593 2.03 -31.12 10.14
N VAL A 594 3.09 -30.39 9.74
CA VAL A 594 4.03 -30.78 8.67
C VAL A 594 5.30 -31.38 9.28
N ALA A 595 5.78 -32.50 8.75
CA ALA A 595 7.10 -33.02 9.10
C ALA A 595 8.19 -32.06 8.62
N GLN A 596 9.08 -31.62 9.51
CA GLN A 596 10.08 -30.58 9.21
C GLN A 596 11.03 -30.98 8.07
N ASP A 597 11.39 -32.25 7.96
CA ASP A 597 12.21 -32.79 6.86
C ASP A 597 11.57 -32.65 5.46
N CYS A 598 10.31 -32.23 5.35
CA CYS A 598 9.65 -31.87 4.09
C CYS A 598 10.09 -30.52 3.51
N TYR A 599 10.75 -29.65 4.29
CA TYR A 599 11.12 -28.31 3.82
C TYR A 599 12.43 -27.76 4.42
N MET A 600 12.99 -28.43 5.43
CA MET A 600 14.23 -28.02 6.10
C MET A 600 15.10 -29.22 6.50
N ASP A 601 16.32 -28.93 6.95
CA ASP A 601 17.19 -29.87 7.63
C ASP A 601 16.90 -29.84 9.14
N GLU A 602 16.54 -30.97 9.73
CA GLU A 602 16.07 -31.06 11.14
C GLU A 602 17.18 -31.02 12.18
N GLU A 603 18.47 -31.07 11.78
CA GLU A 603 19.61 -30.99 12.70
C GLU A 603 20.15 -29.56 12.79
N SER A 604 20.29 -28.90 11.63
CA SER A 604 20.80 -27.53 11.51
C SER A 604 19.70 -26.46 11.54
N PHE A 605 18.45 -26.85 11.35
CA PHE A 605 17.29 -25.96 11.15
C PHE A 605 17.39 -25.10 9.89
N ALA A 606 18.33 -25.38 8.98
CA ALA A 606 18.49 -24.66 7.75
C ALA A 606 17.35 -24.99 6.77
N TRP A 607 16.83 -23.96 6.10
CA TRP A 607 15.86 -24.12 5.01
C TRP A 607 16.49 -24.91 3.85
N SER A 608 15.73 -25.83 3.25
CA SER A 608 16.12 -26.53 2.03
C SER A 608 15.36 -25.94 0.86
N GLU A 609 16.07 -25.23 -0.03
CA GLU A 609 15.43 -24.60 -1.20
C GLU A 609 14.75 -25.62 -2.12
N GLU A 610 15.36 -26.79 -2.33
CA GLU A 610 14.79 -27.87 -3.14
C GLU A 610 13.47 -28.38 -2.55
N LYS A 611 13.48 -28.76 -1.26
CA LYS A 611 12.32 -29.36 -0.59
C LYS A 611 11.21 -28.33 -0.34
N GLY A 612 11.61 -27.13 0.08
CA GLY A 612 10.70 -26.01 0.30
C GLY A 612 9.98 -25.59 -0.98
N ALA A 613 10.70 -25.49 -2.10
CA ALA A 613 10.09 -25.23 -3.40
C ALA A 613 9.14 -26.35 -3.82
N GLN A 614 9.51 -27.62 -3.61
CA GLN A 614 8.64 -28.78 -3.89
C GLN A 614 7.35 -28.73 -3.06
N PHE A 615 7.41 -28.27 -1.81
CA PHE A 615 6.25 -28.10 -0.94
C PHE A 615 5.34 -26.93 -1.36
N GLN A 616 5.90 -25.92 -2.04
CA GLN A 616 5.20 -24.71 -2.48
C GLN A 616 4.71 -24.76 -3.95
N GLN A 617 4.84 -25.91 -4.64
CA GLN A 617 4.54 -26.02 -6.08
C GLN A 617 3.05 -25.79 -6.42
N ASP A 618 2.81 -24.80 -7.29
CA ASP A 618 1.54 -24.55 -8.00
C ASP A 618 1.87 -24.36 -9.50
N MET A 619 2.00 -25.47 -10.25
CA MET A 619 2.21 -25.44 -11.70
C MET A 619 0.87 -25.20 -12.40
N LYS A 620 0.75 -24.10 -13.17
CA LYS A 620 -0.48 -23.73 -13.86
C LYS A 620 -0.67 -24.47 -15.18
N THR A 621 -1.86 -25.02 -15.38
CA THR A 621 -2.29 -25.72 -16.60
C THR A 621 -3.08 -24.78 -17.52
N ILE A 622 -2.59 -24.61 -18.76
CA ILE A 622 -3.20 -23.72 -19.76
C ILE A 622 -3.54 -24.50 -21.03
N LEU A 623 -4.82 -24.44 -21.42
CA LEU A 623 -5.30 -24.95 -22.70
C LEU A 623 -5.62 -23.78 -23.65
N VAL A 624 -4.98 -23.74 -24.80
CA VAL A 624 -5.26 -22.77 -25.87
C VAL A 624 -6.05 -23.47 -26.97
N ILE A 625 -7.33 -23.13 -27.09
CA ILE A 625 -8.20 -23.61 -28.16
C ILE A 625 -8.03 -22.69 -29.37
N VAL A 626 -7.63 -23.28 -30.50
CA VAL A 626 -7.35 -22.57 -31.74
C VAL A 626 -8.31 -23.05 -32.83
N PRO A 627 -9.43 -22.34 -33.02
CA PRO A 627 -10.29 -22.54 -34.19
C PRO A 627 -9.55 -22.22 -35.49
N ASP A 628 -9.98 -22.85 -36.57
CA ASP A 628 -9.31 -22.75 -37.86
C ASP A 628 -9.49 -21.37 -38.52
N GLY A 629 -8.56 -21.00 -39.41
CA GLY A 629 -8.58 -19.70 -40.12
C GLY A 629 -8.21 -18.47 -39.29
N GLY A 630 -7.81 -18.64 -38.04
CA GLY A 630 -7.27 -17.58 -37.19
C GLY A 630 -5.85 -17.14 -37.59
N MET A 631 -5.33 -16.11 -36.92
CA MET A 631 -3.92 -15.75 -37.04
C MET A 631 -3.10 -16.66 -36.12
N LEU A 632 -2.24 -17.50 -36.68
CA LEU A 632 -1.35 -18.37 -35.88
C LEU A 632 -0.47 -17.59 -34.90
N PHE A 633 -0.21 -16.32 -35.22
CA PHE A 633 0.50 -15.37 -34.37
C PHE A 633 -0.13 -15.24 -32.96
N GLU A 634 -1.45 -15.39 -32.83
CA GLU A 634 -2.13 -15.33 -31.53
C GLU A 634 -1.72 -16.51 -30.66
N ALA A 635 -1.91 -17.74 -31.16
CA ALA A 635 -1.62 -18.96 -30.40
C ALA A 635 -0.12 -19.13 -30.13
N ALA A 636 0.72 -18.88 -31.14
CA ALA A 636 2.17 -18.97 -31.00
C ALA A 636 2.70 -17.93 -30.01
N GLY A 637 2.28 -16.67 -30.12
CA GLY A 637 2.75 -15.62 -29.22
C GLY A 637 2.29 -15.82 -27.77
N ILE A 638 1.07 -16.30 -27.54
CA ILE A 638 0.62 -16.69 -26.19
C ILE A 638 1.51 -17.80 -25.61
N ALA A 639 1.77 -18.85 -26.41
CA ALA A 639 2.61 -19.96 -25.99
C ALA A 639 4.06 -19.50 -25.71
N ASP A 640 4.63 -18.64 -26.56
CA ASP A 640 5.99 -18.13 -26.40
C ASP A 640 6.14 -17.27 -25.14
N ILE A 641 5.15 -16.44 -24.79
CA ILE A 641 5.16 -15.65 -23.54
C ILE A 641 5.18 -16.56 -22.31
N LEU A 642 4.33 -17.58 -22.29
CA LEU A 642 4.24 -18.53 -21.18
C LEU A 642 5.47 -19.45 -21.11
N MET A 643 6.01 -19.86 -22.26
CA MET A 643 7.25 -20.63 -22.33
C MET A 643 8.47 -19.81 -21.93
N GLN A 644 8.48 -18.52 -22.24
CA GLN A 644 9.50 -17.60 -21.77
C GLN A 644 9.47 -17.47 -20.24
N ALA A 645 8.28 -17.45 -19.63
CA ALA A 645 8.12 -17.50 -18.18
C ALA A 645 8.70 -18.80 -17.58
N ASN A 646 8.55 -19.94 -18.27
CA ASN A 646 9.21 -21.20 -17.89
C ASN A 646 10.73 -21.14 -18.03
N ARG A 647 11.24 -20.52 -19.11
CA ARG A 647 12.68 -20.43 -19.37
C ARG A 647 13.39 -19.59 -18.31
N LEU A 648 12.80 -18.44 -17.95
CA LEU A 648 13.32 -17.59 -16.87
C LEU A 648 13.24 -18.26 -15.49
N HIS A 649 12.42 -19.31 -15.34
CA HIS A 649 12.38 -20.14 -14.14
C HIS A 649 13.43 -21.26 -14.11
N ALA A 650 13.79 -21.82 -15.27
CA ALA A 650 14.67 -22.99 -15.38
C ALA A 650 16.13 -22.72 -14.94
N GLU A 651 16.55 -21.45 -14.87
CA GLU A 651 17.86 -21.07 -14.31
C GLU A 651 17.89 -21.19 -12.78
N ALA A 652 16.74 -21.38 -12.12
CA ALA A 652 16.61 -21.47 -10.66
C ALA A 652 16.15 -22.86 -10.15
N LEU A 653 15.34 -23.63 -10.89
CA LEU A 653 14.78 -24.94 -10.46
C LEU A 653 14.45 -25.86 -11.66
N PRO A 654 14.33 -27.20 -11.49
CA PRO A 654 14.19 -28.17 -12.59
C PRO A 654 12.79 -28.33 -13.22
N GLU A 655 11.70 -27.84 -12.63
CA GLU A 655 10.31 -28.06 -13.12
C GLU A 655 9.67 -26.77 -13.70
N PRO A 656 8.77 -26.86 -14.71
CA PRO A 656 8.16 -25.69 -15.37
C PRO A 656 7.02 -25.05 -14.54
N ARG A 657 6.83 -23.73 -14.67
CA ARG A 657 5.72 -22.97 -14.04
C ARG A 657 4.38 -23.21 -14.76
N TYR A 658 4.41 -23.22 -16.09
CA TYR A 658 3.25 -23.44 -16.95
C TYR A 658 3.34 -24.77 -17.70
N ARG A 659 2.26 -25.55 -17.68
CA ARG A 659 2.02 -26.64 -18.63
C ARG A 659 1.02 -26.16 -19.68
N ILE A 660 1.49 -25.96 -20.90
CA ILE A 660 0.72 -25.39 -22.01
C ILE A 660 0.35 -26.50 -22.98
N SER A 661 -0.87 -26.47 -23.49
CA SER A 661 -1.32 -27.35 -24.57
C SER A 661 -2.16 -26.57 -25.58
N ILE A 662 -2.00 -26.88 -26.86
CA ILE A 662 -2.76 -26.30 -27.96
C ILE A 662 -3.73 -27.35 -28.50
N ALA A 663 -5.01 -26.99 -28.59
CA ALA A 663 -6.05 -27.83 -29.17
C ALA A 663 -6.62 -27.22 -30.45
N THR A 664 -6.64 -28.01 -31.53
CA THR A 664 -7.31 -27.65 -32.77
C THR A 664 -8.76 -28.14 -32.78
N THR A 665 -9.64 -27.40 -33.44
CA THR A 665 -11.03 -27.80 -33.74
C THR A 665 -11.13 -28.77 -34.93
N GLN A 666 -10.03 -28.96 -35.66
CA GLN A 666 -10.01 -29.77 -36.88
C GLN A 666 -9.99 -31.28 -36.56
N PRO A 667 -10.47 -32.14 -37.49
CA PRO A 667 -10.43 -33.60 -37.33
C PRO A 667 -9.00 -34.18 -37.32
N HIS A 668 -8.01 -33.36 -37.66
CA HIS A 668 -6.58 -33.62 -37.61
C HIS A 668 -5.87 -32.59 -36.73
N HIS A 669 -4.62 -32.86 -36.33
CA HIS A 669 -3.84 -31.98 -35.44
C HIS A 669 -3.33 -30.69 -36.10
N VAL A 670 -3.56 -30.48 -37.39
CA VAL A 670 -3.10 -29.27 -38.09
C VAL A 670 -4.13 -28.14 -37.95
N VAL A 671 -3.67 -26.94 -37.58
CA VAL A 671 -4.40 -25.67 -37.69
C VAL A 671 -3.93 -24.94 -38.95
N HIS A 672 -4.85 -24.51 -39.80
CA HIS A 672 -4.56 -23.75 -41.00
C HIS A 672 -4.66 -22.25 -40.73
N GLY A 673 -3.51 -21.57 -40.81
CA GLY A 673 -3.41 -20.13 -40.59
C GLY A 673 -3.80 -19.32 -41.82
N MET A 674 -4.39 -18.15 -41.61
CA MET A 674 -4.69 -17.21 -42.71
C MET A 674 -3.43 -16.65 -43.41
N SER A 675 -2.24 -16.81 -42.83
CA SER A 675 -0.95 -16.47 -43.44
C SER A 675 -0.48 -17.49 -44.49
N GLY A 676 -1.19 -18.62 -44.66
CA GLY A 676 -0.76 -19.75 -45.50
C GLY A 676 0.23 -20.69 -44.81
N LEU A 677 0.57 -20.44 -43.54
CA LEU A 677 1.35 -21.36 -42.69
C LEU A 677 0.43 -22.26 -41.88
N ASN A 678 0.97 -23.37 -41.39
CA ASN A 678 0.27 -24.34 -40.56
C ASN A 678 0.93 -24.44 -39.17
N LEU A 679 0.12 -24.64 -38.13
CA LEU A 679 0.58 -24.97 -36.77
C LEU A 679 0.15 -26.40 -36.44
N LEU A 680 1.05 -27.19 -35.84
CA LEU A 680 0.71 -28.51 -35.32
C LEU A 680 0.24 -28.36 -33.86
N ALA A 681 -1.00 -28.70 -33.58
CA ALA A 681 -1.59 -28.73 -32.25
C ALA A 681 -1.26 -30.04 -31.52
N ASP A 682 -1.13 -29.97 -30.20
CA ASP A 682 -0.89 -31.13 -29.33
C ASP A 682 -2.09 -32.08 -29.33
N HIS A 683 -3.29 -31.50 -29.39
CA HIS A 683 -4.55 -32.22 -29.28
C HIS A 683 -5.59 -31.80 -30.32
N ARG A 684 -6.54 -32.69 -30.60
CA ARG A 684 -7.84 -32.30 -31.15
C ARG A 684 -8.76 -32.01 -29.99
N LEU A 685 -9.54 -30.93 -30.07
CA LEU A 685 -10.48 -30.54 -29.03
C LEU A 685 -11.49 -31.67 -28.73
N ALA A 686 -11.88 -32.43 -29.76
CA ALA A 686 -12.79 -33.57 -29.64
C ALA A 686 -12.23 -34.74 -28.81
N ASP A 687 -10.91 -34.84 -28.64
CA ASP A 687 -10.26 -35.90 -27.86
C ASP A 687 -10.06 -35.52 -26.40
N LEU A 688 -10.23 -34.24 -26.05
CA LEU A 688 -10.04 -33.74 -24.68
C LEU A 688 -11.34 -33.88 -23.88
N ASP A 689 -11.22 -34.38 -22.64
CA ASP A 689 -12.33 -34.35 -21.69
C ASP A 689 -12.53 -32.91 -21.18
N PRO A 690 -13.67 -32.26 -21.49
CA PRO A 690 -13.97 -30.93 -20.96
C PRO A 690 -14.11 -30.92 -19.44
N ASN A 691 -14.35 -32.05 -18.78
CA ASN A 691 -14.50 -32.08 -17.31
C ASN A 691 -13.17 -32.13 -16.56
N GLU A 692 -12.05 -32.35 -17.26
CA GLU A 692 -10.73 -32.33 -16.64
C GLU A 692 -10.41 -30.90 -16.16
N PRO A 693 -10.10 -30.72 -14.85
CA PRO A 693 -9.82 -29.40 -14.27
C PRO A 693 -8.63 -28.72 -14.93
N ARG A 694 -8.76 -27.41 -15.18
CA ARG A 694 -7.71 -26.57 -15.77
C ARG A 694 -7.68 -25.20 -15.10
N ASP A 695 -6.48 -24.65 -14.93
CA ASP A 695 -6.33 -23.30 -14.35
C ASP A 695 -6.81 -22.24 -15.34
N THR A 696 -6.44 -22.35 -16.62
CA THR A 696 -6.87 -21.40 -17.64
C THR A 696 -7.21 -22.06 -18.98
N ILE A 697 -8.34 -21.65 -19.56
CA ILE A 697 -8.72 -21.98 -20.94
C ILE A 697 -8.76 -20.69 -21.76
N MET A 698 -8.03 -20.65 -22.88
CA MET A 698 -7.97 -19.50 -23.79
C MET A 698 -8.54 -19.84 -25.17
N VAL A 699 -9.31 -18.94 -25.77
CA VAL A 699 -9.86 -19.09 -27.13
C VAL A 699 -9.41 -17.94 -28.02
N THR A 700 -8.64 -18.22 -29.09
CA THR A 700 -7.98 -17.16 -29.89
C THR A 700 -8.82 -16.59 -31.03
N GLY A 701 -9.86 -17.30 -31.48
CA GLY A 701 -10.68 -16.89 -32.62
C GLY A 701 -12.08 -17.47 -32.59
N LYS A 702 -12.89 -17.16 -33.61
CA LYS A 702 -14.28 -17.65 -33.72
C LYS A 702 -14.50 -18.84 -34.67
N GLY A 703 -13.46 -19.27 -35.38
CA GLY A 703 -13.54 -20.29 -36.43
C GLY A 703 -14.04 -19.74 -37.78
N GLN A 704 -14.01 -20.59 -38.82
CA GLN A 704 -14.44 -20.25 -40.18
C GLN A 704 -15.92 -20.57 -40.44
N SER A 705 -16.52 -21.46 -39.64
CA SER A 705 -17.87 -21.98 -39.88
C SER A 705 -18.73 -22.02 -38.61
N GLU A 706 -20.04 -21.90 -38.77
CA GLU A 706 -20.98 -22.01 -37.65
C GLU A 706 -20.95 -23.37 -36.94
N PRO A 707 -20.84 -24.53 -37.62
CA PRO A 707 -20.71 -25.82 -36.95
C PRO A 707 -19.46 -25.92 -36.06
N GLU A 708 -18.33 -25.37 -36.52
CA GLU A 708 -17.09 -25.32 -35.75
C GLU A 708 -17.25 -24.46 -34.49
N GLY A 709 -17.81 -23.24 -34.63
CA GLY A 709 -18.09 -22.37 -33.50
C GLY A 709 -19.05 -23.00 -32.48
N SER A 710 -20.07 -23.72 -32.94
CA SER A 710 -21.00 -24.44 -32.07
C SER A 710 -20.32 -25.56 -31.27
N ALA A 711 -19.43 -26.34 -31.90
CA ALA A 711 -18.69 -27.39 -31.21
C ALA A 711 -17.79 -26.83 -30.08
N VAL A 712 -17.13 -25.69 -30.32
CA VAL A 712 -16.35 -25.00 -29.29
C VAL A 712 -17.24 -24.50 -28.15
N VAL A 713 -18.40 -23.91 -28.46
CA VAL A 713 -19.37 -23.44 -27.46
C VAL A 713 -19.87 -24.58 -26.58
N GLU A 714 -20.28 -25.71 -27.19
CA GLU A 714 -20.73 -26.90 -26.44
C GLU A 714 -19.64 -27.44 -25.51
N TRP A 715 -18.39 -27.46 -26.00
CA TRP A 715 -17.25 -27.90 -25.20
C TRP A 715 -16.97 -26.93 -24.03
N LEU A 716 -16.99 -25.61 -24.27
CA LEU A 716 -16.78 -24.58 -23.25
C LEU A 716 -17.86 -24.62 -22.15
N CYS A 717 -19.14 -24.82 -22.51
CA CYS A 717 -20.22 -24.93 -21.53
C CYS A 717 -19.99 -26.07 -20.53
N ARG A 718 -19.35 -27.16 -20.97
CA ARG A 718 -19.00 -28.30 -20.12
C ARG A 718 -17.72 -28.06 -19.30
N ALA A 719 -16.76 -27.35 -19.86
CA ALA A 719 -15.47 -27.12 -19.22
C ALA A 719 -15.50 -25.98 -18.18
N ALA A 720 -16.31 -24.96 -18.41
CA ALA A 720 -16.32 -23.76 -17.60
C ALA A 720 -16.54 -23.98 -16.08
N PRO A 721 -17.42 -24.88 -15.63
CA PRO A 721 -17.60 -25.15 -14.20
C PRO A 721 -16.34 -25.69 -13.50
N ASN A 722 -15.44 -26.34 -14.24
CA ASN A 722 -14.23 -26.97 -13.72
C ASN A 722 -12.95 -26.15 -14.02
N THR A 723 -13.12 -24.90 -14.45
CA THR A 723 -12.01 -24.04 -14.89
C THR A 723 -11.95 -22.79 -14.03
N GLN A 724 -10.77 -22.46 -13.50
CA GLN A 724 -10.61 -21.28 -12.65
C GLN A 724 -10.77 -19.97 -13.43
N ARG A 725 -10.22 -19.91 -14.66
CA ARG A 725 -10.23 -18.72 -15.50
C ARG A 725 -10.46 -19.06 -16.98
N ILE A 726 -11.31 -18.28 -17.64
CA ILE A 726 -11.54 -18.40 -19.09
C ILE A 726 -11.17 -17.08 -19.75
N ALA A 727 -10.34 -17.14 -20.79
CA ALA A 727 -9.95 -15.98 -21.54
C ALA A 727 -10.27 -16.10 -23.03
N SER A 728 -10.38 -14.96 -23.70
CA SER A 728 -10.50 -14.89 -25.14
C SER A 728 -9.67 -13.79 -25.77
N VAL A 729 -9.27 -14.06 -27.02
CA VAL A 729 -8.60 -13.09 -27.89
C VAL A 729 -9.48 -12.86 -29.11
N CYS A 730 -9.58 -11.59 -29.52
CA CYS A 730 -10.22 -11.19 -30.77
C CYS A 730 -11.66 -11.76 -30.89
N GLY A 731 -11.92 -12.58 -31.91
CA GLY A 731 -13.22 -13.19 -32.17
C GLY A 731 -13.64 -14.26 -31.15
N GLY A 732 -12.73 -14.80 -30.34
CA GLY A 732 -13.05 -15.80 -29.32
C GLY A 732 -14.09 -15.30 -28.32
N ALA A 733 -14.14 -13.99 -28.05
CA ALA A 733 -15.12 -13.38 -27.17
C ALA A 733 -16.57 -13.59 -27.68
N MET A 734 -16.78 -13.74 -28.99
CA MET A 734 -18.08 -14.08 -29.57
C MET A 734 -18.53 -15.50 -29.19
N LEU A 735 -17.59 -16.44 -29.06
CA LEU A 735 -17.89 -17.80 -28.63
C LEU A 735 -18.19 -17.84 -27.12
N LEU A 736 -17.46 -17.07 -26.31
CA LEU A 736 -17.76 -16.92 -24.88
C LEU A 736 -19.14 -16.29 -24.67
N ALA A 737 -19.51 -15.28 -25.47
CA ALA A 737 -20.86 -14.68 -25.46
C ALA A 737 -21.94 -15.72 -25.80
N ARG A 738 -21.72 -16.53 -26.85
CA ARG A 738 -22.63 -17.63 -27.23
C ARG A 738 -22.78 -18.68 -26.14
N ALA A 739 -21.74 -18.94 -25.36
CA ALA A 739 -21.76 -19.87 -24.25
C ALA A 739 -22.44 -19.31 -22.98
N GLY A 740 -22.88 -18.04 -22.99
CA GLY A 740 -23.45 -17.35 -21.82
C GLY A 740 -22.42 -16.96 -20.76
N LEU A 741 -21.12 -17.13 -21.03
CA LEU A 741 -20.05 -16.86 -20.06
C LEU A 741 -19.83 -15.37 -19.79
N LEU A 742 -20.33 -14.51 -20.68
CA LEU A 742 -20.20 -13.05 -20.60
C LEU A 742 -21.48 -12.35 -20.09
N ASP A 743 -22.55 -13.10 -19.80
CA ASP A 743 -23.82 -12.50 -19.38
C ASP A 743 -23.65 -11.69 -18.08
N GLY A 744 -24.04 -10.41 -18.13
CA GLY A 744 -23.90 -9.47 -17.02
C GLY A 744 -22.47 -8.96 -16.77
N ARG A 745 -21.49 -9.31 -17.60
CA ARG A 745 -20.07 -8.92 -17.46
C ARG A 745 -19.66 -7.82 -18.43
N ARG A 746 -18.56 -7.16 -18.10
CA ARG A 746 -17.80 -6.28 -19.00
C ARG A 746 -16.95 -7.14 -19.94
N ALA A 747 -16.98 -6.81 -21.22
CA ALA A 747 -16.19 -7.52 -22.22
C ALA A 747 -15.72 -6.58 -23.34
N THR A 748 -14.61 -6.91 -23.96
CA THR A 748 -14.13 -6.29 -25.19
C THR A 748 -13.86 -7.35 -26.25
N THR A 749 -13.84 -6.94 -27.51
CA THR A 749 -13.51 -7.79 -28.66
C THR A 749 -12.91 -6.91 -29.76
N HIS A 750 -12.59 -7.50 -30.91
CA HIS A 750 -12.13 -6.75 -32.08
C HIS A 750 -13.11 -5.63 -32.42
N TRP A 751 -12.60 -4.41 -32.68
CA TRP A 751 -13.44 -3.23 -32.93
C TRP A 751 -14.55 -3.46 -33.95
N ARG A 752 -14.28 -4.25 -35.01
CA ARG A 752 -15.27 -4.63 -36.05
C ARG A 752 -16.46 -5.42 -35.52
N MET A 753 -16.32 -6.06 -34.36
CA MET A 753 -17.29 -6.96 -33.75
C MET A 753 -17.96 -6.35 -32.51
N LEU A 754 -17.55 -5.17 -32.05
CA LEU A 754 -18.11 -4.54 -30.85
C LEU A 754 -19.62 -4.27 -31.00
N GLU A 755 -20.03 -3.64 -32.11
CA GLU A 755 -21.45 -3.35 -32.38
C GLU A 755 -22.27 -4.62 -32.55
N GLU A 756 -21.73 -5.62 -33.27
CA GLU A 756 -22.38 -6.91 -33.46
C GLU A 756 -22.58 -7.64 -32.12
N MET A 757 -21.56 -7.66 -31.26
CA MET A 757 -21.63 -8.28 -29.94
C MET A 757 -22.67 -7.57 -29.06
N GLN A 758 -22.63 -6.24 -29.00
CA GLN A 758 -23.55 -5.47 -28.17
C GLN A 758 -25.01 -5.65 -28.63
N ALA A 759 -25.25 -5.71 -29.93
CA ALA A 759 -26.58 -5.89 -30.50
C ALA A 759 -27.15 -7.31 -30.26
N ARG A 760 -26.29 -8.34 -30.35
CA ARG A 760 -26.72 -9.74 -30.20
C ARG A 760 -26.85 -10.19 -28.75
N TRP A 761 -26.06 -9.62 -27.84
CA TRP A 761 -26.09 -9.94 -26.41
C TRP A 761 -26.23 -8.67 -25.56
N PRO A 762 -27.46 -8.13 -25.40
CA PRO A 762 -27.68 -6.88 -24.68
C PRO A 762 -27.30 -6.91 -23.19
N GLN A 763 -27.14 -8.10 -22.60
CA GLN A 763 -26.73 -8.25 -21.20
C GLN A 763 -25.22 -8.08 -20.98
N ILE A 764 -24.42 -8.12 -22.06
CA ILE A 764 -22.98 -7.87 -22.00
C ILE A 764 -22.76 -6.36 -22.05
N LYS A 765 -21.93 -5.84 -21.14
CA LYS A 765 -21.45 -4.46 -21.20
C LYS A 765 -20.22 -4.41 -22.10
N VAL A 766 -20.43 -4.15 -23.40
CA VAL A 766 -19.35 -4.13 -24.38
C VAL A 766 -18.60 -2.80 -24.31
N GLU A 767 -17.29 -2.85 -24.06
CA GLU A 767 -16.44 -1.67 -23.93
C GLU A 767 -15.44 -1.60 -25.10
N GLY A 768 -15.56 -0.54 -25.91
CA GLY A 768 -14.57 -0.19 -26.93
C GLY A 768 -13.47 0.69 -26.34
N GLY A 769 -12.20 0.38 -26.65
CA GLY A 769 -11.05 1.16 -26.19
C GLY A 769 -10.00 0.33 -25.44
N PRO A 770 -10.36 -0.39 -24.36
CA PRO A 770 -9.41 -1.22 -23.61
C PRO A 770 -8.73 -2.28 -24.50
N LEU A 771 -7.45 -2.55 -24.24
CA LEU A 771 -6.71 -3.63 -24.92
C LEU A 771 -7.23 -5.00 -24.46
N TYR A 772 -7.45 -5.13 -23.15
CA TYR A 772 -8.13 -6.25 -22.53
C TYR A 772 -8.99 -5.79 -21.35
N ILE A 773 -9.92 -6.64 -20.94
CA ILE A 773 -10.79 -6.46 -19.79
C ILE A 773 -10.74 -7.74 -18.96
N GLN A 774 -10.49 -7.55 -17.67
CA GLN A 774 -10.62 -8.56 -16.63
C GLN A 774 -11.92 -8.30 -15.86
N ASP A 775 -12.88 -9.22 -15.94
CA ASP A 775 -14.13 -9.18 -15.19
C ASP A 775 -14.34 -10.51 -14.44
N GLY A 776 -13.80 -10.57 -13.23
CA GLY A 776 -13.78 -11.78 -12.41
C GLY A 776 -12.98 -12.90 -13.08
N PRO A 777 -13.55 -14.13 -13.20
CA PRO A 777 -12.87 -15.26 -13.82
C PRO A 777 -12.88 -15.23 -15.36
N VAL A 778 -13.49 -14.22 -16.00
CA VAL A 778 -13.60 -14.15 -17.47
C VAL A 778 -12.88 -12.93 -18.03
N TRP A 779 -11.92 -13.18 -18.92
CA TRP A 779 -11.00 -12.17 -19.44
C TRP A 779 -11.15 -12.08 -20.97
N THR A 780 -11.17 -10.87 -21.52
CA THR A 780 -11.40 -10.68 -22.97
C THR A 780 -10.43 -9.64 -23.51
N SER A 781 -9.93 -9.83 -24.73
CA SER A 781 -9.04 -8.88 -25.39
C SER A 781 -9.47 -8.53 -26.81
N GLY A 782 -9.21 -7.28 -27.18
CA GLY A 782 -9.80 -6.66 -28.36
C GLY A 782 -8.98 -6.80 -29.64
N GLY A 783 -7.82 -7.46 -29.63
CA GLY A 783 -6.98 -7.51 -30.82
C GLY A 783 -5.91 -8.58 -30.75
N VAL A 784 -5.35 -8.90 -31.91
CA VAL A 784 -4.36 -9.97 -32.11
C VAL A 784 -3.17 -9.81 -31.16
N SER A 785 -2.52 -8.63 -31.16
CA SER A 785 -1.43 -8.35 -30.21
C SER A 785 -1.93 -8.04 -28.79
N SER A 786 -3.21 -7.68 -28.62
CA SER A 786 -3.79 -7.43 -27.29
C SER A 786 -3.99 -8.71 -26.49
N GLY A 787 -4.04 -9.86 -27.18
CA GLY A 787 -3.93 -11.16 -26.54
C GLY A 787 -2.62 -11.31 -25.76
N PHE A 788 -1.53 -10.66 -26.20
CA PHE A 788 -0.25 -10.72 -25.49
C PHE A 788 -0.23 -9.87 -24.23
N ASP A 789 -0.86 -8.69 -24.23
CA ASP A 789 -1.01 -7.91 -22.99
C ASP A 789 -1.85 -8.69 -21.99
N LEU A 790 -2.92 -9.34 -22.46
CA LEU A 790 -3.74 -10.21 -21.64
C LEU A 790 -2.87 -11.34 -21.07
N THR A 791 -2.03 -11.99 -21.87
CA THR A 791 -1.14 -13.07 -21.40
C THR A 791 -0.09 -12.57 -20.42
N LEU A 792 0.50 -11.40 -20.61
CA LEU A 792 1.41 -10.80 -19.62
C LEU A 792 0.68 -10.49 -18.31
N ALA A 793 -0.56 -10.00 -18.39
CA ALA A 793 -1.42 -9.81 -17.21
C ALA A 793 -1.79 -11.15 -16.54
N LEU A 794 -1.88 -12.26 -17.29
CA LEU A 794 -2.04 -13.60 -16.71
C LEU A 794 -0.78 -14.01 -15.93
N VAL A 795 0.40 -13.80 -16.51
CA VAL A 795 1.69 -14.07 -15.84
C VAL A 795 1.83 -13.25 -14.56
N GLU A 796 1.47 -11.97 -14.63
CA GLU A 796 1.47 -11.08 -13.47
C GLU A 796 0.49 -11.56 -12.38
N ALA A 797 -0.71 -11.98 -12.77
CA ALA A 797 -1.70 -12.47 -11.81
C ALA A 797 -1.33 -13.81 -11.17
N ASP A 798 -0.63 -14.69 -11.90
CA ASP A 798 -0.29 -16.04 -11.42
C ASP A 798 1.00 -16.05 -10.60
N TYR A 799 1.99 -15.25 -10.99
CA TYR A 799 3.36 -15.33 -10.46
C TYR A 799 4.00 -13.97 -10.17
N GLY A 800 3.22 -12.88 -10.23
CA GLY A 800 3.64 -11.55 -9.84
C GLY A 800 4.28 -10.72 -10.96
N PHE A 801 4.33 -9.41 -10.70
CA PHE A 801 4.80 -8.38 -11.63
C PHE A 801 6.23 -8.63 -12.16
N THR A 802 7.16 -9.07 -11.29
CA THR A 802 8.56 -9.28 -11.66
C THR A 802 8.71 -10.25 -12.82
N LEU A 803 8.06 -11.42 -12.75
CA LEU A 803 8.14 -12.41 -13.83
C LEU A 803 7.50 -11.87 -15.11
N ALA A 804 6.35 -11.20 -15.02
CA ALA A 804 5.70 -10.62 -16.18
C ALA A 804 6.57 -9.53 -16.84
N ARG A 805 7.20 -8.68 -16.03
CA ARG A 805 8.17 -7.67 -16.47
C ARG A 805 9.35 -8.31 -17.18
N ASP A 806 9.96 -9.34 -16.60
CA ASP A 806 11.15 -9.96 -17.15
C ASP A 806 10.83 -10.69 -18.47
N VAL A 807 9.68 -11.35 -18.54
CA VAL A 807 9.16 -11.91 -19.79
C VAL A 807 8.94 -10.82 -20.84
N ALA A 808 8.32 -9.70 -20.47
CA ALA A 808 8.10 -8.57 -21.37
C ALA A 808 9.44 -7.95 -21.83
N GLN A 809 10.43 -7.81 -20.95
CA GLN A 809 11.75 -7.27 -21.27
C GLN A 809 12.51 -8.20 -22.23
N ASP A 810 12.56 -9.50 -21.95
CA ASP A 810 13.22 -10.50 -22.80
C ASP A 810 12.61 -10.56 -24.20
N LEU A 811 11.29 -10.38 -24.30
CA LEU A 811 10.57 -10.35 -25.56
C LEU A 811 10.50 -8.95 -26.20
N VAL A 812 11.09 -7.93 -25.56
CA VAL A 812 11.08 -6.53 -26.02
C VAL A 812 9.65 -5.99 -26.24
N MET A 813 8.78 -6.28 -25.28
CA MET A 813 7.38 -5.88 -25.23
C MET A 813 7.13 -4.86 -24.11
N TYR A 814 6.10 -4.04 -24.27
CA TYR A 814 5.62 -3.21 -23.15
C TYR A 814 4.84 -4.10 -22.18
N LEU A 815 5.21 -4.06 -20.90
CA LEU A 815 4.46 -4.76 -19.84
C LEU A 815 3.03 -4.22 -19.72
N HIS A 816 2.90 -2.89 -19.70
CA HIS A 816 1.61 -2.21 -19.85
C HIS A 816 1.69 -1.26 -21.04
N ARG A 817 1.05 -1.63 -22.15
CA ARG A 817 0.90 -0.72 -23.28
C ARG A 817 0.05 0.49 -22.86
N PRO A 818 0.53 1.74 -23.00
CA PRO A 818 -0.20 2.91 -22.54
C PRO A 818 -1.56 3.00 -23.25
N GLY A 819 -2.64 2.91 -22.48
CA GLY A 819 -4.04 2.82 -22.95
C GLY A 819 -4.58 4.04 -23.71
N GLY A 820 -3.72 4.99 -24.09
CA GLY A 820 -4.05 6.10 -24.99
C GLY A 820 -4.09 5.71 -26.47
N GLN A 821 -3.66 4.49 -26.84
CA GLN A 821 -3.96 3.92 -28.14
C GLN A 821 -5.36 3.32 -28.12
N LEU A 822 -6.39 4.17 -28.27
CA LEU A 822 -7.67 3.73 -28.87
C LEU A 822 -7.31 2.79 -30.03
N GLN A 823 -7.82 1.54 -30.03
CA GLN A 823 -7.64 0.60 -31.15
C GLN A 823 -7.69 1.40 -32.45
N PHE A 824 -6.57 1.53 -33.17
CA PHE A 824 -6.38 2.56 -34.23
C PHE A 824 -7.59 2.62 -35.16
N SER A 825 -8.52 3.51 -34.81
CA SER A 825 -9.78 3.68 -35.51
C SER A 825 -9.61 4.97 -36.28
N ARG A 826 -9.34 4.80 -37.58
CA ARG A 826 -9.78 5.78 -38.56
C ARG A 826 -11.27 5.98 -38.33
N TYR A 827 -11.61 7.06 -37.63
CA TYR A 827 -12.97 7.47 -37.39
C TYR A 827 -13.64 7.63 -38.77
N HIS A 828 -14.49 6.66 -39.13
CA HIS A 828 -15.23 6.65 -40.39
C HIS A 828 -16.35 7.69 -40.30
N LEU A 829 -16.02 8.98 -40.47
CA LEU A 829 -17.02 10.05 -40.69
C LEU A 829 -17.84 9.84 -41.98
N ARG A 830 -17.50 8.84 -42.78
CA ARG A 830 -18.31 8.38 -43.91
C ARG A 830 -18.77 6.95 -43.66
N GLN A 831 -19.92 6.81 -43.02
CA GLN A 831 -20.79 5.65 -43.24
C GLN A 831 -22.07 6.09 -43.96
N ALA A 832 -22.56 5.15 -44.77
CA ALA A 832 -23.30 5.38 -45.98
C ALA A 832 -24.79 5.70 -45.78
N ALA A 833 -25.29 6.57 -46.66
CA ALA A 833 -26.63 6.57 -47.26
C ALA A 833 -27.84 6.67 -46.32
N ASN A 834 -27.93 7.77 -45.56
CA ASN A 834 -29.24 8.30 -45.17
C ASN A 834 -29.52 9.60 -45.94
N THR A 835 -30.47 9.55 -46.88
CA THR A 835 -30.94 10.76 -47.59
C THR A 835 -31.85 11.57 -46.67
N GLY A 836 -31.26 12.42 -45.83
CA GLY A 836 -31.97 13.31 -44.92
C GLY A 836 -31.25 14.64 -44.70
N PRO A 837 -31.97 15.68 -44.25
CA PRO A 837 -31.41 17.02 -44.06
C PRO A 837 -30.28 17.05 -43.02
N ILE A 838 -30.27 16.14 -42.04
CA ILE A 838 -29.19 16.01 -41.07
C ILE A 838 -27.93 15.40 -41.70
N SER A 839 -28.05 14.40 -42.57
CA SER A 839 -26.90 13.83 -43.26
C SER A 839 -26.23 14.85 -44.19
N GLN A 840 -27.03 15.62 -44.94
CA GLN A 840 -26.49 16.71 -45.79
C GLN A 840 -25.82 17.81 -44.95
N LEU A 841 -26.35 18.07 -43.75
CA LEU A 841 -25.75 19.00 -42.80
C LEU A 841 -24.42 18.46 -42.25
N GLN A 842 -24.32 17.17 -41.95
CA GLN A 842 -23.08 16.53 -41.48
C GLN A 842 -21.98 16.62 -42.54
N ASP A 843 -22.29 16.35 -43.81
CA ASP A 843 -21.33 16.50 -44.91
C ASP A 843 -20.88 17.96 -45.04
N TRP A 844 -21.82 18.91 -45.04
CA TRP A 844 -21.49 20.32 -45.12
C TRP A 844 -20.65 20.79 -43.92
N LEU A 845 -20.94 20.30 -42.71
CA LEU A 845 -20.23 20.67 -41.48
C LEU A 845 -18.73 20.33 -41.57
N LEU A 846 -18.39 19.17 -42.15
CA LEU A 846 -17.00 18.75 -42.33
C LEU A 846 -16.21 19.65 -43.27
N ASP A 847 -16.87 20.23 -44.28
CA ASP A 847 -16.26 21.18 -45.22
C ASP A 847 -16.19 22.61 -44.67
N ASN A 848 -16.84 22.90 -43.54
CA ASN A 848 -17.03 24.27 -43.01
C ASN A 848 -16.68 24.35 -41.50
N LEU A 849 -15.72 23.54 -41.04
CA LEU A 849 -15.35 23.45 -39.61
C LEU A 849 -14.89 24.77 -38.99
N ALA A 850 -14.32 25.68 -39.79
CA ALA A 850 -13.83 26.99 -39.38
C ALA A 850 -14.94 28.04 -39.17
N ASP A 851 -16.16 27.77 -39.61
CA ASP A 851 -17.29 28.71 -39.51
C ASP A 851 -17.94 28.72 -38.12
N ASP A 852 -18.90 29.63 -37.92
CA ASP A 852 -19.80 29.61 -36.77
C ASP A 852 -20.79 28.44 -36.88
N LEU A 853 -20.48 27.36 -36.17
CA LEU A 853 -21.26 26.13 -36.07
C LEU A 853 -22.09 26.08 -34.78
N SER A 854 -22.59 27.23 -34.31
CA SER A 854 -23.57 27.30 -33.23
C SER A 854 -24.86 26.55 -33.57
N VAL A 855 -25.57 26.07 -32.54
CA VAL A 855 -26.83 25.33 -32.70
C VAL A 855 -27.86 26.15 -33.48
N GLU A 856 -27.88 27.47 -33.25
CA GLU A 856 -28.73 28.44 -33.92
C GLU A 856 -28.47 28.48 -35.43
N LYS A 857 -27.19 28.55 -35.83
CA LYS A 857 -26.77 28.59 -37.24
C LYS A 857 -27.01 27.27 -37.96
N LEU A 858 -26.73 26.15 -37.28
CA LEU A 858 -26.99 24.82 -37.83
C LEU A 858 -28.49 24.57 -38.00
N ALA A 859 -29.31 25.00 -37.04
CA ALA A 859 -30.77 24.88 -37.12
C ALA A 859 -31.38 25.74 -38.24
N GLU A 860 -30.88 26.97 -38.43
CA GLU A 860 -31.26 27.86 -39.53
C GLU A 860 -31.02 27.19 -40.89
N ARG A 861 -29.87 26.52 -41.05
CA ARG A 861 -29.48 25.87 -42.31
C ARG A 861 -30.39 24.72 -42.73
N VAL A 862 -31.00 24.02 -41.77
CA VAL A 862 -31.98 22.94 -42.04
C VAL A 862 -33.43 23.40 -41.84
N ALA A 863 -33.68 24.71 -41.76
CA ALA A 863 -34.99 25.31 -41.57
C ALA A 863 -35.76 24.75 -40.35
N MET A 864 -35.06 24.55 -39.23
CA MET A 864 -35.61 24.08 -37.96
C MET A 864 -35.44 25.13 -36.84
N SER A 865 -36.30 25.08 -35.82
CA SER A 865 -36.01 25.79 -34.58
C SER A 865 -34.85 25.11 -33.83
N PRO A 866 -34.01 25.85 -33.07
CA PRO A 866 -32.85 25.28 -32.35
C PRO A 866 -33.19 24.08 -31.46
N ARG A 867 -34.35 24.15 -30.80
CA ARG A 867 -34.86 23.08 -29.92
C ARG A 867 -35.27 21.84 -30.70
N ASN A 868 -35.94 22.02 -31.85
CA ASN A 868 -36.30 20.88 -32.69
C ASN A 868 -35.08 20.27 -33.36
N PHE A 869 -34.16 21.11 -33.85
CA PHE A 869 -32.89 20.68 -34.45
C PHE A 869 -32.06 19.83 -33.49
N THR A 870 -31.80 20.32 -32.28
CA THR A 870 -31.01 19.57 -31.28
C THR A 870 -31.60 18.19 -31.01
N ARG A 871 -32.93 18.10 -30.88
CA ARG A 871 -33.64 16.85 -30.65
C ARG A 871 -33.53 15.90 -31.85
N VAL A 872 -33.76 16.40 -33.07
CA VAL A 872 -33.69 15.59 -34.31
C VAL A 872 -32.26 15.13 -34.57
N PHE A 873 -31.29 16.03 -34.46
CA PHE A 873 -29.86 15.74 -34.62
C PHE A 873 -29.37 14.70 -33.61
N THR A 874 -29.69 14.86 -32.32
CA THR A 874 -29.27 13.90 -31.28
C THR A 874 -29.91 12.54 -31.48
N ARG A 875 -31.18 12.49 -31.88
CA ARG A 875 -31.87 11.23 -32.19
C ARG A 875 -31.24 10.50 -33.39
N GLU A 876 -30.81 11.24 -34.41
CA GLU A 876 -30.26 10.66 -35.65
C GLU A 876 -28.77 10.33 -35.56
N THR A 877 -28.01 11.05 -34.74
CA THR A 877 -26.53 10.90 -34.64
C THR A 877 -26.06 10.26 -33.33
N GLY A 878 -26.95 10.11 -32.34
CA GLY A 878 -26.60 9.59 -31.01
C GLY A 878 -25.87 10.58 -30.10
N VAL A 879 -25.47 11.76 -30.62
CA VAL A 879 -24.71 12.79 -29.88
C VAL A 879 -25.30 14.18 -30.08
N THR A 880 -25.04 15.09 -29.16
CA THR A 880 -25.52 16.48 -29.30
C THR A 880 -24.77 17.21 -30.43
N PRO A 881 -25.38 18.23 -31.08
CA PRO A 881 -24.71 18.98 -32.14
C PRO A 881 -23.37 19.58 -31.70
N ALA A 882 -23.29 20.14 -30.50
CA ALA A 882 -22.07 20.74 -29.96
C ALA A 882 -20.94 19.70 -29.79
N ARG A 883 -21.28 18.50 -29.29
CA ARG A 883 -20.32 17.40 -29.14
C ARG A 883 -19.85 16.90 -30.50
N TYR A 884 -20.75 16.75 -31.46
CA TYR A 884 -20.41 16.35 -32.83
C TYR A 884 -19.44 17.33 -33.50
N VAL A 885 -19.68 18.64 -33.37
CA VAL A 885 -18.79 19.69 -33.89
C VAL A 885 -17.41 19.60 -33.23
N GLU A 886 -17.35 19.46 -31.91
CA GLU A 886 -16.07 19.36 -31.19
C GLU A 886 -15.26 18.12 -31.61
N GLU A 887 -15.92 16.97 -31.75
CA GLU A 887 -15.29 15.72 -32.22
C GLU A 887 -14.82 15.83 -33.68
N ALA A 888 -15.60 16.44 -34.56
CA ALA A 888 -15.22 16.68 -35.96
C ALA A 888 -14.01 17.64 -36.08
N ARG A 889 -13.99 18.71 -35.29
CA ARG A 889 -12.87 19.65 -35.22
C ARG A 889 -11.60 18.98 -34.67
N LEU A 890 -11.74 18.13 -33.66
CA LEU A 890 -10.62 17.36 -33.11
C LEU A 890 -10.04 16.39 -34.14
N ALA A 891 -10.90 15.69 -34.89
CA ALA A 891 -10.47 14.79 -35.96
C ALA A 891 -9.69 15.53 -37.07
N ALA A 892 -10.20 16.69 -37.51
CA ALA A 892 -9.51 17.53 -38.49
C ALA A 892 -8.14 18.03 -37.96
N ALA A 893 -8.08 18.48 -36.71
CA ALA A 893 -6.84 18.92 -36.09
C ALA A 893 -5.79 17.81 -36.01
N ARG A 894 -6.19 16.59 -35.62
CA ARG A 894 -5.31 15.42 -35.63
C ARG A 894 -4.77 15.14 -37.03
N HIS A 895 -5.63 15.16 -38.05
CA HIS A 895 -5.24 14.96 -39.43
C HIS A 895 -4.21 16.00 -39.92
N HIS A 896 -4.42 17.28 -39.59
CA HIS A 896 -3.46 18.35 -39.89
C HIS A 896 -2.13 18.15 -39.16
N LEU A 897 -2.14 17.75 -37.88
CA LEU A 897 -0.91 17.47 -37.12
C LEU A 897 -0.14 16.26 -37.67
N GLU A 898 -0.84 15.26 -38.21
CA GLU A 898 -0.26 14.05 -38.80
C GLU A 898 0.36 14.29 -40.18
N GLN A 899 -0.25 15.18 -40.99
CA GLN A 899 0.09 15.33 -42.41
C GLN A 899 0.80 16.64 -42.77
N SER A 900 0.89 17.60 -41.85
CA SER A 900 1.47 18.91 -42.12
C SER A 900 2.40 19.40 -41.01
N ASN A 901 3.32 20.28 -41.42
CA ASN A 901 4.20 21.03 -40.52
C ASN A 901 3.64 22.41 -40.13
N ASP A 902 2.32 22.64 -40.28
CA ASP A 902 1.72 23.93 -39.95
C ASP A 902 1.89 24.29 -38.46
N THR A 903 1.98 25.58 -38.13
CA THR A 903 2.04 26.00 -36.73
C THR A 903 0.76 25.61 -35.98
N LEU A 904 0.84 25.45 -34.66
CA LEU A 904 -0.34 25.10 -33.85
C LEU A 904 -1.47 26.14 -34.00
N GLU A 905 -1.12 27.41 -34.19
CA GLU A 905 -2.05 28.49 -34.48
C GLU A 905 -2.77 28.28 -35.81
N ARG A 906 -2.05 27.83 -36.85
CA ARG A 906 -2.66 27.51 -38.16
C ARG A 906 -3.56 26.30 -38.09
N VAL A 907 -3.11 25.24 -37.40
CA VAL A 907 -3.92 24.04 -37.18
C VAL A 907 -5.20 24.38 -36.41
N ALA A 908 -5.10 25.19 -35.35
CA ALA A 908 -6.25 25.63 -34.58
C ALA A 908 -7.25 26.46 -35.41
N CYS A 909 -6.75 27.34 -36.28
CA CYS A 909 -7.59 28.13 -37.18
C CYS A 909 -8.27 27.25 -38.24
N ALA A 910 -7.50 26.43 -38.96
CA ALA A 910 -8.01 25.55 -40.02
C ALA A 910 -9.03 24.50 -39.50
N SER A 911 -8.84 24.05 -38.26
CA SER A 911 -9.73 23.06 -37.63
C SER A 911 -10.88 23.69 -36.83
N GLY A 912 -11.04 25.03 -36.85
CA GLY A 912 -12.16 25.73 -36.22
C GLY A 912 -12.11 25.90 -34.69
N PHE A 913 -10.94 25.68 -34.06
CA PHE A 913 -10.74 25.99 -32.63
C PHE A 913 -10.40 27.47 -32.38
N GLY A 914 -10.01 28.20 -33.43
CA GLY A 914 -9.69 29.62 -33.42
C GLY A 914 -8.30 29.92 -32.82
N THR A 915 -7.97 29.37 -31.66
CA THR A 915 -6.68 29.60 -30.97
C THR A 915 -5.99 28.30 -30.57
N ALA A 916 -4.66 28.34 -30.52
CA ALA A 916 -3.84 27.21 -30.06
C ALA A 916 -4.16 26.81 -28.60
N ILE A 917 -4.61 27.76 -27.76
CA ILE A 917 -5.04 27.50 -26.38
C ILE A 917 -6.28 26.61 -26.35
N ASN A 918 -7.29 26.91 -27.19
CA ASN A 918 -8.51 26.10 -27.27
C ASN A 918 -8.22 24.70 -27.81
N LEU A 919 -7.39 24.62 -28.85
CA LEU A 919 -6.90 23.35 -29.40
C LEU A 919 -6.20 22.52 -28.32
N ARG A 920 -5.28 23.13 -27.56
CA ARG A 920 -4.55 22.48 -26.47
C ARG A 920 -5.49 21.97 -25.38
N ARG A 921 -6.44 22.78 -24.93
CA ARG A 921 -7.41 22.40 -23.90
C ARG A 921 -8.24 21.18 -24.30
N VAL A 922 -8.62 21.07 -25.58
CA VAL A 922 -9.40 19.94 -26.09
C VAL A 922 -8.53 18.68 -26.21
N PHE A 923 -7.28 18.82 -26.68
CA PHE A 923 -6.31 17.73 -26.75
C PHE A 923 -5.96 17.17 -25.36
N GLU A 924 -5.69 18.03 -24.38
CA GLU A 924 -5.39 17.61 -23.00
C GLU A 924 -6.61 16.92 -22.36
N ARG A 925 -7.83 17.43 -22.63
CA ARG A 925 -9.06 16.88 -22.07
C ARG A 925 -9.47 15.54 -22.72
N GLN A 926 -9.34 15.39 -24.03
CA GLN A 926 -9.84 14.22 -24.75
C GLN A 926 -8.79 13.15 -25.07
N LEU A 927 -7.51 13.53 -25.19
CA LEU A 927 -6.42 12.62 -25.59
C LEU A 927 -5.31 12.50 -24.54
N HIS A 928 -5.38 13.28 -23.45
CA HIS A 928 -4.35 13.33 -22.40
C HIS A 928 -2.94 13.61 -22.95
N LEU A 929 -2.86 14.36 -24.05
CA LEU A 929 -1.64 14.79 -24.72
C LEU A 929 -1.80 16.25 -25.13
N THR A 930 -0.70 16.99 -25.22
CA THR A 930 -0.68 18.27 -25.92
C THR A 930 -0.66 18.05 -27.45
N PRO A 931 -1.12 19.03 -28.26
CA PRO A 931 -1.01 18.96 -29.71
C PRO A 931 0.44 18.78 -30.21
N GLY A 932 1.42 19.30 -29.47
CA GLY A 932 2.85 19.13 -29.76
C GLY A 932 3.31 17.69 -29.57
N GLU A 933 3.03 17.09 -28.41
CA GLU A 933 3.34 15.68 -28.14
C GLU A 933 2.62 14.74 -29.10
N TYR A 934 1.38 15.06 -29.48
CA TYR A 934 0.65 14.31 -30.48
C TYR A 934 1.37 14.34 -31.83
N ARG A 935 1.81 15.52 -32.28
CA ARG A 935 2.57 15.65 -33.53
C ARG A 935 3.88 14.87 -33.48
N GLU A 936 4.65 14.96 -32.40
CA GLU A 936 5.93 14.23 -32.29
C GLU A 936 5.78 12.72 -32.45
N ARG A 937 4.68 12.17 -31.94
CA ARG A 937 4.37 10.74 -31.97
C ARG A 937 3.81 10.25 -33.30
N PHE A 938 3.00 11.08 -33.98
CA PHE A 938 2.16 10.63 -35.10
C PHE A 938 2.39 11.35 -36.43
N HIS A 939 3.22 12.40 -36.47
CA HIS A 939 3.54 13.10 -37.72
C HIS A 939 4.22 12.16 -38.72
N CYS A 940 3.72 12.16 -39.96
CA CYS A 940 4.26 11.37 -41.06
C CYS A 940 5.72 11.78 -41.31
N ARG A 941 6.66 10.93 -40.88
CA ARG A 941 8.07 11.08 -41.23
C ARG A 941 8.22 10.63 -42.69
N LYS A 942 8.68 11.51 -43.58
CA LYS A 942 9.30 11.03 -44.82
C LYS A 942 10.51 10.21 -44.38
N LEU A 943 10.46 8.89 -44.61
CA LEU A 943 11.61 8.03 -44.46
C LEU A 943 12.74 8.64 -45.29
N ALA A 944 13.84 8.99 -44.61
CA ALA A 944 15.09 9.37 -45.26
C ALA A 944 15.76 8.13 -45.86
#